data_AF-A0A8T2I364-F1
#
_entry.id   AF-A0A8T2I364-F1
#
_cell.length_a   1.000
_cell.length_b   1.000
_cell.length_c   1.000
_cell.angle_alpha   90.00
_cell.angle_beta   90.00
_cell.angle_gamma   90.00
#
_symmetry.space_group_name_H-M   'P 1'
#
loop_
_entity.id
_entity.type
_entity.pdbx_description
1 polymer ?
#
loop_
_entity_poly.entity_id
_entity_poly.type
_entity_poly.pdbx_seq_one_letter_code
_entity_poly.pdbx_strand_id
1 'polypeptide(L)'
;MEARSGSESSILKLAAERFLIARMLTVTKVSQDKAVKIALEVKKWLVDNNKLDLTQDELETVLFNSMRVRGYGDDYIQRYRMMNTFQQQKRPLIILICGSACTGKSTLAQQLASLLNLPNVLQIDAFRDLLSGGDDAPLPETPLYMRHGLDSEALVGAYKEECKVLRQALDGDLVKCICDGKSIIIEGLHLDPGLYIREFGKGGVLERRASEQQAEAAAAAAAVIKTIQYQREIATDGDGDEKNKDSLLKITEDRSDSNESEKEQQEENVLCKDLNGATTPATTAAAASLPPVPCRSKSIDEGLRTYGGPVFVPIVLRVDPEEYPIMAEEWLRRQLPTHTGAAEQERMLEQLIALQEYLSSYKDTGVPVMSIGVLKFQDTLDSLHDYVLECIQQSFSAVGFVRVKWIKIEADLKPPLVAAIPAVGIVSNHSSWIDILIHMSHSFPSFVARDATKRTPIIGSISQAMGCIYVDRSKRPSDSGQPGVSALVKQRMESMAAGRLPHARPMLLFPEGTTTNGQYMLHFRTGAFLAGAPLQPVIIRYNVGRFSPAWETITAPRHIFLLLCNPWHSVTCFELPVHVPTEEEREDPRVYAANVRRTMMSFSGLKDTSLTYEDKMQYVATLKKKYGLPVEVKSAAAIISGSKQK
;
A
#
# COMPACT_ATOMS: atom_id res chain seq x y z
N MET A 1 48.98 -20.62 -9.80
CA MET A 1 48.58 -20.76 -8.37
C MET A 1 47.11 -20.37 -8.16
N GLU A 2 46.46 -19.78 -9.17
CA GLU A 2 45.20 -19.05 -9.07
C GLU A 2 43.96 -19.90 -8.72
N ALA A 3 43.96 -21.20 -9.02
CA ALA A 3 42.80 -22.07 -8.85
C ALA A 3 42.25 -22.20 -7.41
N ARG A 4 42.99 -21.75 -6.38
CA ARG A 4 42.50 -21.68 -4.99
C ARG A 4 41.75 -20.38 -4.64
N SER A 5 42.03 -19.28 -5.34
CA SER A 5 41.42 -17.97 -5.04
C SER A 5 39.92 -17.93 -5.36
N GLY A 6 39.51 -18.60 -6.45
CA GLY A 6 38.10 -18.68 -6.86
C GLY A 6 37.23 -19.49 -5.90
N SER A 7 37.76 -20.57 -5.31
CA SER A 7 37.00 -21.36 -4.34
C SER A 7 36.82 -20.65 -3.01
N GLU A 8 37.86 -19.96 -2.49
CA GLU A 8 37.72 -19.14 -1.27
C GLU A 8 36.69 -18.02 -1.45
N SER A 9 36.71 -17.30 -2.59
CA SER A 9 35.72 -16.26 -2.87
C SER A 9 34.28 -16.79 -2.89
N SER A 10 34.03 -17.95 -3.51
CA SER A 10 32.70 -18.55 -3.57
C SER A 10 32.26 -19.12 -2.22
N ILE A 11 33.18 -19.74 -1.46
CA ILE A 11 32.91 -20.25 -0.10
C ILE A 11 32.51 -19.10 0.84
N LEU A 12 33.14 -17.92 0.72
CA LEU A 12 32.82 -16.73 1.50
C LEU A 12 31.46 -16.13 1.14
N LYS A 13 31.11 -16.02 -0.15
CA LYS A 13 29.76 -15.60 -0.59
C LYS A 13 28.67 -16.51 -0.01
N LEU A 14 28.80 -17.82 -0.27
CA LEU A 14 27.93 -18.86 0.29
C LEU A 14 27.96 -18.91 1.83
N ALA A 15 28.95 -18.33 2.51
CA ALA A 15 28.97 -18.22 3.97
C ALA A 15 28.17 -17.00 4.45
N ALA A 16 28.31 -15.85 3.80
CA ALA A 16 27.51 -14.65 4.07
C ALA A 16 26.01 -14.90 3.84
N GLU A 17 25.65 -15.54 2.72
CA GLU A 17 24.27 -15.92 2.39
C GLU A 17 23.63 -16.81 3.47
N ARG A 18 24.37 -17.79 4.00
CA ARG A 18 23.92 -18.64 5.12
C ARG A 18 23.55 -17.80 6.35
N PHE A 19 24.37 -16.78 6.68
CA PHE A 19 24.07 -15.89 7.81
C PHE A 19 22.88 -14.98 7.53
N LEU A 20 22.71 -14.48 6.30
CA LEU A 20 21.52 -13.69 5.92
C LEU A 20 20.23 -14.51 6.02
N ILE A 21 20.21 -15.74 5.50
CA ILE A 21 19.06 -16.65 5.61
C ILE A 21 18.75 -16.95 7.09
N ALA A 22 19.76 -17.31 7.88
CA ALA A 22 19.56 -17.59 9.31
C ALA A 22 19.02 -16.36 10.08
N ARG A 23 19.54 -15.16 9.80
CA ARG A 23 19.06 -13.91 10.40
C ARG A 23 17.60 -13.62 10.03
N MET A 24 17.22 -13.76 8.75
CA MET A 24 15.84 -13.57 8.30
C MET A 24 14.87 -14.56 8.98
N LEU A 25 15.26 -15.84 9.10
CA LEU A 25 14.47 -16.85 9.81
C LEU A 25 14.26 -16.50 11.30
N THR A 26 15.23 -15.86 11.97
CA THR A 26 15.05 -15.41 13.35
C THR A 26 14.00 -14.30 13.48
N VAL A 27 13.84 -13.41 12.48
CA VAL A 27 12.73 -12.44 12.45
C VAL A 27 11.37 -13.15 12.37
N THR A 28 11.29 -14.33 11.75
CA THR A 28 10.03 -15.07 11.64
C THR A 28 9.71 -15.94 12.87
N LYS A 29 10.42 -15.74 13.99
CA LYS A 29 10.41 -16.59 15.21
C LYS A 29 10.91 -18.03 15.02
N VAL A 30 11.78 -18.29 14.05
CA VAL A 30 12.57 -19.54 14.05
C VAL A 30 13.73 -19.37 15.02
N SER A 31 13.84 -20.25 16.03
CA SER A 31 14.91 -20.14 17.04
C SER A 31 16.29 -20.25 16.39
N GLN A 32 17.27 -19.50 16.91
CA GLN A 32 18.58 -19.28 16.27
C GLN A 32 19.29 -20.61 15.91
N ASP A 33 19.28 -21.60 16.81
CA ASP A 33 19.83 -22.93 16.56
C ASP A 33 19.18 -23.65 15.38
N LYS A 34 17.85 -23.52 15.23
CA LYS A 34 17.09 -24.13 14.14
C LYS A 34 17.30 -23.35 12.85
N ALA A 35 17.33 -22.01 12.91
CA ALA A 35 17.60 -21.13 11.78
C ALA A 35 18.99 -21.38 11.15
N VAL A 36 20.03 -21.49 11.98
CA VAL A 36 21.40 -21.81 11.52
C VAL A 36 21.46 -23.21 10.90
N LYS A 37 20.76 -24.20 11.48
CA LYS A 37 20.69 -25.57 10.93
C LYS A 37 19.92 -25.63 9.60
N ILE A 38 18.84 -24.87 9.45
CA ILE A 38 18.10 -24.72 8.17
C ILE A 38 18.99 -24.07 7.12
N ALA A 39 19.63 -22.94 7.43
CA ALA A 39 20.50 -22.25 6.48
C ALA A 39 21.72 -23.11 6.06
N LEU A 40 22.23 -23.96 6.96
CA LEU A 40 23.28 -24.94 6.64
C LEU A 40 22.76 -26.03 5.69
N GLU A 41 21.53 -26.52 5.89
CA GLU A 41 20.87 -27.53 5.06
C GLU A 41 20.59 -27.00 3.65
N VAL A 42 20.03 -25.78 3.54
CA VAL A 42 19.85 -25.07 2.26
C VAL A 42 21.20 -24.90 1.56
N LYS A 43 22.23 -24.35 2.25
CA LYS A 43 23.58 -24.22 1.69
C LYS A 43 24.13 -25.55 1.18
N LYS A 44 23.98 -26.63 1.95
CA LYS A 44 24.43 -27.97 1.53
C LYS A 44 23.72 -28.38 0.24
N TRP A 45 22.40 -28.21 0.14
CA TRP A 45 21.66 -28.51 -1.08
C TRP A 45 22.16 -27.69 -2.29
N LEU A 46 22.45 -26.39 -2.12
CA LEU A 46 23.02 -25.56 -3.20
C LEU A 46 24.36 -26.12 -3.70
N VAL A 47 25.25 -26.50 -2.78
CA VAL A 47 26.59 -27.05 -3.07
C VAL A 47 26.52 -28.44 -3.69
N ASP A 48 25.72 -29.35 -3.11
CA ASP A 48 25.57 -30.73 -3.59
C ASP A 48 24.96 -30.80 -5.00
N ASN A 49 24.13 -29.81 -5.38
CA ASN A 49 23.56 -29.67 -6.73
C ASN A 49 24.37 -28.73 -7.65
N ASN A 50 25.54 -28.23 -7.20
CA ASN A 50 26.41 -27.30 -7.93
C ASN A 50 25.69 -26.05 -8.49
N LYS A 51 24.70 -25.54 -7.75
CA LYS A 51 23.88 -24.38 -8.11
C LYS A 51 24.63 -23.08 -7.77
N LEU A 52 25.30 -22.50 -8.77
CA LEU A 52 26.03 -21.23 -8.64
C LEU A 52 25.15 -20.00 -8.86
N ASP A 53 24.14 -20.11 -9.73
CA ASP A 53 23.09 -19.11 -9.96
C ASP A 53 21.72 -19.70 -9.60
N LEU A 54 20.89 -18.92 -8.90
CA LEU A 54 19.59 -19.32 -8.36
C LEU A 54 18.57 -18.18 -8.49
N THR A 55 17.34 -18.54 -8.82
CA THR A 55 16.18 -17.63 -8.70
C THR A 55 15.70 -17.54 -7.24
N GLN A 56 14.98 -16.46 -6.89
CA GLN A 56 14.38 -16.33 -5.55
C GLN A 56 13.37 -17.46 -5.28
N ASP A 57 12.59 -17.89 -6.29
CA ASP A 57 11.57 -18.93 -6.15
C ASP A 57 12.18 -20.34 -5.92
N GLU A 58 13.33 -20.64 -6.53
CA GLU A 58 14.10 -21.86 -6.22
C GLU A 58 14.62 -21.84 -4.77
N LEU A 59 15.20 -20.71 -4.35
CA LEU A 59 15.71 -20.55 -2.99
C LEU A 59 14.60 -20.64 -1.94
N GLU A 60 13.46 -19.98 -2.18
CA GLU A 60 12.26 -20.05 -1.34
C GLU A 60 11.72 -21.49 -1.28
N THR A 61 11.64 -22.19 -2.41
CA THR A 61 11.20 -23.60 -2.46
C THR A 61 12.06 -24.51 -1.60
N VAL A 62 13.39 -24.45 -1.72
CA VAL A 62 14.32 -25.27 -0.92
C VAL A 62 14.21 -24.89 0.56
N LEU A 63 14.21 -23.58 0.87
CA LEU A 63 14.11 -23.06 2.22
C LEU A 63 12.82 -23.50 2.94
N PHE A 64 11.67 -23.37 2.29
CA PHE A 64 10.38 -23.71 2.89
C PHE A 64 10.19 -25.21 3.06
N ASN A 65 10.80 -26.03 2.21
CA ASN A 65 10.81 -27.47 2.40
C ASN A 65 11.66 -27.87 3.63
N SER A 66 12.87 -27.32 3.79
CA SER A 66 13.67 -27.50 5.01
C SER A 66 12.98 -26.95 6.28
N MET A 67 12.19 -25.88 6.18
CA MET A 67 11.36 -25.39 7.28
C MET A 67 10.26 -26.40 7.67
N ARG A 68 9.48 -26.89 6.69
CA ARG A 68 8.37 -27.84 6.94
C ARG A 68 8.87 -29.16 7.55
N VAL A 69 9.99 -29.70 7.06
CA VAL A 69 10.65 -30.91 7.60
C VAL A 69 11.01 -30.77 9.09
N ARG A 70 11.19 -29.53 9.59
CA ARG A 70 11.53 -29.22 10.98
C ARG A 70 10.35 -28.74 11.83
N GLY A 71 9.12 -28.90 11.32
CA GLY A 71 7.88 -28.58 12.02
C GLY A 71 7.41 -27.12 11.88
N TYR A 72 8.02 -26.33 11.00
CA TYR A 72 7.57 -24.96 10.72
C TYR A 72 6.50 -24.96 9.61
N GLY A 73 5.25 -24.79 10.03
CA GLY A 73 4.09 -24.71 9.13
C GLY A 73 3.99 -23.38 8.36
N ASP A 74 2.93 -23.26 7.56
CA ASP A 74 2.78 -22.16 6.58
C ASP A 74 2.69 -20.76 7.20
N ASP A 75 2.33 -20.61 8.47
CA ASP A 75 2.36 -19.31 9.18
C ASP A 75 3.78 -18.71 9.23
N TYR A 76 4.81 -19.54 9.46
CA TYR A 76 6.21 -19.11 9.47
C TYR A 76 6.68 -18.74 8.06
N ILE A 77 6.17 -19.43 7.04
CA ILE A 77 6.46 -19.17 5.62
C ILE A 77 5.76 -17.87 5.18
N GLN A 78 4.54 -17.60 5.66
CA GLN A 78 3.85 -16.33 5.45
C GLN A 78 4.57 -15.17 6.14
N ARG A 79 5.03 -15.36 7.39
CA ARG A 79 5.88 -14.39 8.11
C ARG A 79 7.18 -14.11 7.34
N TYR A 80 7.83 -15.14 6.78
CA TYR A 80 9.02 -14.99 5.94
C TYR A 80 8.75 -14.13 4.70
N ARG A 81 7.73 -14.48 3.91
CA ARG A 81 7.37 -13.74 2.70
C ARG A 81 6.99 -12.29 2.98
N MET A 82 6.22 -12.07 4.05
CA MET A 82 5.88 -10.73 4.53
C MET A 82 7.13 -9.91 4.88
N MET A 83 8.05 -10.46 5.67
CA MET A 83 9.24 -9.73 6.11
C MET A 83 10.26 -9.51 4.99
N ASN A 84 10.41 -10.48 4.08
CA ASN A 84 11.21 -10.34 2.86
C ASN A 84 10.66 -9.20 1.99
N THR A 85 9.34 -9.19 1.73
CA THR A 85 8.67 -8.10 1.01
C THR A 85 8.87 -6.74 1.69
N PHE A 86 8.82 -6.69 3.03
CA PHE A 86 8.99 -5.47 3.82
C PHE A 86 10.39 -4.86 3.64
N GLN A 87 11.42 -5.69 3.72
CA GLN A 87 12.81 -5.27 3.52
C GLN A 87 13.09 -4.90 2.05
N GLN A 88 12.51 -5.62 1.08
CA GLN A 88 12.62 -5.29 -0.34
C GLN A 88 11.97 -3.94 -0.69
N GLN A 89 10.84 -3.60 -0.07
CA GLN A 89 10.16 -2.31 -0.24
C GLN A 89 10.89 -1.12 0.43
N LYS A 90 11.88 -1.37 1.30
CA LYS A 90 12.59 -0.34 2.09
C LYS A 90 11.64 0.61 2.85
N ARG A 91 10.51 0.08 3.34
CA ARG A 91 9.56 0.88 4.13
C ARG A 91 10.14 1.11 5.53
N PRO A 92 10.27 2.37 6.01
CA PRO A 92 10.79 2.64 7.35
C PRO A 92 9.92 1.99 8.43
N LEU A 93 10.54 1.37 9.43
CA LEU A 93 9.88 0.93 10.67
C LEU A 93 10.39 1.78 11.83
N ILE A 94 9.50 2.52 12.49
CA ILE A 94 9.82 3.37 13.64
C ILE A 94 9.17 2.73 14.87
N ILE A 95 9.98 2.15 15.74
CA ILE A 95 9.53 1.55 17.01
C ILE A 95 9.85 2.53 18.14
N LEU A 96 8.87 2.86 18.97
CA LEU A 96 9.01 3.80 20.08
C LEU A 96 8.73 3.05 21.39
N ILE A 97 9.73 2.97 22.29
CA ILE A 97 9.66 2.23 23.55
C ILE A 97 9.73 3.21 24.72
N CYS A 98 8.57 3.57 25.25
CA CYS A 98 8.38 4.50 26.35
C CYS A 98 8.26 3.78 27.70
N GLY A 99 8.46 4.48 28.82
CA GLY A 99 8.22 3.94 30.17
C GLY A 99 9.06 4.63 31.23
N SER A 100 8.60 4.64 32.49
CA SER A 100 9.33 5.25 33.62
C SER A 100 10.67 4.56 33.91
N ALA A 101 11.44 5.02 34.90
CA ALA A 101 12.73 4.40 35.26
C ALA A 101 12.58 2.90 35.58
N CYS A 102 13.66 2.13 35.51
CA CYS A 102 13.71 0.70 35.90
C CYS A 102 12.93 -0.31 35.02
N THR A 103 12.06 0.15 34.12
CA THR A 103 11.20 -0.69 33.23
C THR A 103 11.93 -1.51 32.16
N GLY A 104 13.25 -1.71 32.26
CA GLY A 104 14.01 -2.59 31.36
C GLY A 104 14.11 -2.17 29.88
N LYS A 105 13.62 -0.96 29.51
CA LYS A 105 13.53 -0.44 28.13
C LYS A 105 14.75 -0.76 27.26
N SER A 106 15.93 -0.31 27.66
CA SER A 106 17.17 -0.46 26.89
C SER A 106 17.52 -1.93 26.61
N THR A 107 17.31 -2.82 27.58
CA THR A 107 17.55 -4.27 27.42
C THR A 107 16.56 -4.89 26.44
N LEU A 108 15.27 -4.53 26.53
CA LEU A 108 14.24 -4.99 25.59
C LEU A 108 14.47 -4.41 24.18
N ALA A 109 14.83 -3.14 24.07
CA ALA A 109 15.12 -2.47 22.80
C ALA A 109 16.29 -3.13 22.06
N GLN A 110 17.40 -3.41 22.77
CA GLN A 110 18.57 -4.06 22.17
C GLN A 110 18.29 -5.52 21.77
N GLN A 111 17.55 -6.28 22.58
CA GLN A 111 17.18 -7.66 22.21
C GLN A 111 16.16 -7.69 21.06
N LEU A 112 15.19 -6.77 21.03
CA LEU A 112 14.25 -6.62 19.92
C LEU A 112 14.95 -6.20 18.62
N ALA A 113 15.91 -5.26 18.68
CA ALA A 113 16.73 -4.89 17.53
C ALA A 113 17.52 -6.09 16.98
N SER A 114 18.09 -6.91 17.86
CA SER A 114 18.77 -8.16 17.47
C SER A 114 17.82 -9.13 16.78
N LEU A 115 16.62 -9.37 17.33
CA LEU A 115 15.60 -10.27 16.75
C LEU A 115 15.10 -9.79 15.38
N LEU A 116 14.81 -8.49 15.25
CA LEU A 116 14.32 -7.84 14.03
C LEU A 116 15.43 -7.51 13.01
N ASN A 117 16.70 -7.73 13.36
CA ASN A 117 17.89 -7.35 12.59
C ASN A 117 18.04 -5.84 12.32
N LEU A 118 17.54 -4.98 13.21
CA LEU A 118 17.66 -3.53 13.07
C LEU A 118 19.07 -3.07 13.50
N PRO A 119 19.72 -2.17 12.74
CA PRO A 119 21.08 -1.74 13.03
C PRO A 119 21.18 -0.69 14.14
N ASN A 120 20.09 0.05 14.39
CA ASN A 120 20.09 1.26 15.21
C ASN A 120 19.04 1.18 16.33
N VAL A 121 19.51 1.29 17.57
CA VAL A 121 18.71 1.70 18.73
C VAL A 121 19.22 3.08 19.16
N LEU A 122 18.33 4.05 19.26
CA LEU A 122 18.62 5.42 19.69
C LEU A 122 18.08 5.61 21.11
N GLN A 123 18.96 6.07 22.01
CA GLN A 123 18.63 6.33 23.40
C GLN A 123 18.46 7.84 23.61
N ILE A 124 17.25 8.31 23.95
CA ILE A 124 16.98 9.76 24.04
C ILE A 124 17.65 10.40 25.25
N ASP A 125 17.95 9.63 26.29
CA ASP A 125 18.60 10.17 27.49
C ASP A 125 20.04 10.65 27.20
N ALA A 126 20.72 10.10 26.17
CA ALA A 126 21.98 10.64 25.66
C ALA A 126 21.82 12.00 24.94
N PHE A 127 20.66 12.26 24.32
CA PHE A 127 20.32 13.58 23.78
C PHE A 127 19.95 14.56 24.90
N ARG A 128 19.30 14.09 25.96
CA ARG A 128 19.04 14.89 27.17
C ARG A 128 20.34 15.37 27.78
N ASP A 129 21.28 14.48 28.06
CA ASP A 129 22.53 14.84 28.74
C ASP A 129 23.38 15.81 27.89
N LEU A 130 23.33 15.69 26.55
CA LEU A 130 23.92 16.66 25.61
C LEU A 130 23.22 18.03 25.64
N LEU A 131 21.89 18.06 25.75
CA LEU A 131 21.06 19.27 25.73
C LEU A 131 20.88 19.92 27.12
N SER A 132 21.42 19.30 28.18
CA SER A 132 21.50 19.89 29.51
C SER A 132 22.91 20.36 29.89
N GLY A 133 23.93 20.15 29.05
CA GLY A 133 25.31 20.52 29.33
C GLY A 133 25.71 21.90 28.79
N GLY A 134 25.64 22.94 29.62
CA GLY A 134 26.19 24.28 29.34
C GLY A 134 25.32 25.44 29.81
N ASP A 135 25.89 26.65 29.88
CA ASP A 135 25.24 27.84 30.46
C ASP A 135 23.94 28.26 29.72
N ASP A 136 23.89 28.08 28.39
CA ASP A 136 22.73 28.34 27.51
C ASP A 136 21.93 27.06 27.20
N ALA A 137 21.99 26.02 28.05
CA ALA A 137 21.33 24.74 27.79
C ALA A 137 19.78 24.84 27.78
N PRO A 138 19.08 24.29 26.76
CA PRO A 138 17.62 24.32 26.68
C PRO A 138 16.90 23.34 27.64
N LEU A 139 17.63 22.46 28.33
CA LEU A 139 17.12 21.56 29.37
C LEU A 139 17.85 21.80 30.70
N PRO A 140 17.17 21.78 31.87
CA PRO A 140 17.85 21.89 33.15
C PRO A 140 18.75 20.67 33.45
N GLU A 141 19.97 20.91 33.94
CA GLU A 141 20.91 19.88 34.41
C GLU A 141 20.24 18.85 35.34
N THR A 142 19.50 19.34 36.34
CA THR A 142 18.79 18.52 37.33
C THR A 142 17.71 17.66 36.66
N PRO A 143 17.80 16.32 36.70
CA PRO A 143 16.76 15.42 36.18
C PRO A 143 15.39 15.71 36.78
N LEU A 144 14.33 15.55 35.98
CA LEU A 144 12.97 15.87 36.40
C LEU A 144 12.58 15.22 37.74
N TYR A 145 12.90 13.93 37.90
CA TYR A 145 12.61 13.12 39.09
C TYR A 145 13.47 13.46 40.33
N MET A 146 14.37 14.44 40.25
CA MET A 146 15.10 14.99 41.40
C MET A 146 14.47 16.30 41.93
N ARG A 147 13.62 16.97 41.15
CA ARG A 147 13.22 18.36 41.44
C ARG A 147 12.26 18.46 42.64
N HIS A 148 12.39 19.57 43.37
CA HIS A 148 11.59 19.85 44.55
C HIS A 148 10.31 20.63 44.18
N GLY A 149 9.24 20.47 44.96
CA GLY A 149 8.05 21.32 44.89
C GLY A 149 7.14 21.12 43.67
N LEU A 150 7.33 20.05 42.89
CA LEU A 150 6.41 19.66 41.81
C LEU A 150 5.28 18.79 42.37
N ASP A 151 4.03 19.19 42.14
CA ASP A 151 2.88 18.29 42.21
C ASP A 151 2.77 17.44 40.93
N SER A 152 1.83 16.49 40.90
CA SER A 152 1.66 15.55 39.77
C SER A 152 1.29 16.22 38.45
N GLU A 153 0.60 17.37 38.46
CA GLU A 153 0.23 18.08 37.23
C GLU A 153 1.42 18.91 36.70
N ALA A 154 2.12 19.62 37.59
CA ALA A 154 3.35 20.35 37.28
C ALA A 154 4.47 19.40 36.80
N LEU A 155 4.60 18.22 37.41
CA LEU A 155 5.53 17.17 37.00
C LEU A 155 5.26 16.69 35.57
N VAL A 156 4.00 16.36 35.26
CA VAL A 156 3.59 15.91 33.92
C VAL A 156 3.66 17.07 32.90
N GLY A 157 3.44 18.32 33.33
CA GLY A 157 3.68 19.52 32.51
C GLY A 157 5.14 19.66 32.12
N ALA A 158 6.05 19.68 33.09
CA ALA A 158 7.49 19.77 32.86
C ALA A 158 8.01 18.59 32.00
N TYR A 159 7.54 17.37 32.26
CA TYR A 159 7.85 16.20 31.43
C TYR A 159 7.51 16.43 29.95
N LYS A 160 6.32 16.97 29.66
CA LYS A 160 5.88 17.25 28.28
C LYS A 160 6.72 18.32 27.61
N GLU A 161 7.16 19.36 28.32
CA GLU A 161 8.03 20.39 27.73
C GLU A 161 9.43 19.86 27.41
N GLU A 162 10.05 19.08 28.30
CA GLU A 162 11.35 18.44 28.02
C GLU A 162 11.25 17.45 26.85
N CYS A 163 10.17 16.65 26.79
CA CYS A 163 9.89 15.77 25.67
C CYS A 163 9.74 16.51 24.33
N LYS A 164 9.24 17.75 24.31
CA LYS A 164 9.15 18.57 23.07
C LYS A 164 10.53 19.01 22.58
N VAL A 165 11.38 19.52 23.48
CA VAL A 165 12.75 19.94 23.15
C VAL A 165 13.54 18.75 22.60
N LEU A 166 13.42 17.59 23.25
CA LEU A 166 14.06 16.36 22.81
C LEU A 166 13.49 15.81 21.50
N ARG A 167 12.16 15.88 21.30
CA ARG A 167 11.53 15.55 20.01
C ARG A 167 12.09 16.42 18.89
N GLN A 168 12.27 17.72 19.09
CA GLN A 168 12.84 18.64 18.08
C GLN A 168 14.30 18.28 17.73
N ALA A 169 15.12 17.94 18.73
CA ALA A 169 16.49 17.49 18.48
C ALA A 169 16.58 16.21 17.63
N LEU A 170 15.57 15.32 17.74
CA LEU A 170 15.49 14.09 16.96
C LEU A 170 14.93 14.25 15.53
N ASP A 171 14.44 15.44 15.13
CA ASP A 171 13.89 15.63 13.77
C ASP A 171 14.90 15.27 12.68
N GLY A 172 16.16 15.70 12.81
CA GLY A 172 17.19 15.47 11.79
C GLY A 172 17.42 13.99 11.48
N ASP A 173 17.50 13.15 12.52
CA ASP A 173 17.70 11.70 12.35
C ASP A 173 16.41 10.97 11.94
N LEU A 174 15.23 11.41 12.41
CA LEU A 174 13.94 10.87 11.96
C LEU A 174 13.70 11.15 10.46
N VAL A 175 13.88 12.39 10.01
CA VAL A 175 13.80 12.79 8.59
C VAL A 175 14.71 11.91 7.74
N LYS A 176 15.97 11.73 8.18
CA LYS A 176 17.01 10.96 7.49
C LYS A 176 16.68 9.47 7.44
N CYS A 177 16.23 8.86 8.54
CA CYS A 177 15.78 7.46 8.55
C CYS A 177 14.59 7.23 7.61
N ILE A 178 13.60 8.13 7.59
CA ILE A 178 12.44 8.05 6.70
C ILE A 178 12.87 8.20 5.23
N CYS A 179 13.74 9.17 4.92
CA CYS A 179 14.24 9.40 3.55
C CYS A 179 15.15 8.29 3.03
N ASP A 180 15.92 7.63 3.90
CA ASP A 180 16.82 6.53 3.54
C ASP A 180 16.10 5.17 3.42
N GLY A 181 14.81 5.08 3.78
CA GLY A 181 14.09 3.81 3.86
C GLY A 181 14.55 2.91 5.01
N LYS A 182 15.03 3.51 6.11
CA LYS A 182 15.67 2.81 7.24
C LYS A 182 14.76 2.71 8.45
N SER A 183 14.93 1.60 9.18
CA SER A 183 14.24 1.31 10.43
C SER A 183 15.06 1.71 11.65
N ILE A 184 14.38 2.14 12.72
CA ILE A 184 14.99 2.65 13.96
C ILE A 184 14.12 2.28 15.17
N ILE A 185 14.76 1.96 16.29
CA ILE A 185 14.12 1.91 17.61
C ILE A 185 14.54 3.17 18.38
N ILE A 186 13.59 3.84 19.03
CA ILE A 186 13.81 4.99 19.91
C ILE A 186 13.34 4.62 21.32
N GLU A 187 14.20 4.74 22.31
CA GLU A 187 13.93 4.38 23.71
C GLU A 187 14.52 5.39 24.70
N GLY A 188 14.02 5.38 25.93
CA GLY A 188 14.53 6.20 27.04
C GLY A 188 13.42 6.76 27.93
N LEU A 189 13.77 7.53 28.96
CA LEU A 189 12.82 8.03 29.96
C LEU A 189 11.96 9.18 29.42
N HIS A 190 12.55 10.06 28.60
CA HIS A 190 11.96 11.33 28.17
C HIS A 190 11.23 11.18 26.81
N LEU A 191 10.31 10.21 26.72
CA LEU A 191 9.51 9.92 25.53
C LEU A 191 8.00 9.98 25.83
N ASP A 192 7.36 11.06 25.43
CA ASP A 192 5.89 11.17 25.41
C ASP A 192 5.30 10.59 24.11
N PRO A 193 4.50 9.50 24.15
CA PRO A 193 3.85 8.95 22.97
C PRO A 193 2.98 9.97 22.21
N GLY A 194 2.37 10.92 22.92
CA GLY A 194 1.44 11.90 22.37
C GLY A 194 2.06 12.81 21.31
N LEU A 195 3.36 13.12 21.40
CA LEU A 195 4.09 13.90 20.39
C LEU A 195 4.17 13.13 19.06
N TYR A 196 4.55 11.86 19.10
CA TYR A 196 4.74 11.03 17.91
C TYR A 196 3.42 10.55 17.30
N ILE A 197 2.40 10.25 18.12
CA ILE A 197 1.08 9.79 17.64
C ILE A 197 0.37 10.85 16.79
N ARG A 198 0.53 12.14 17.12
CA ARG A 198 -0.05 13.26 16.35
C ARG A 198 0.52 13.37 14.92
N GLU A 199 1.70 12.81 14.69
CA GLU A 199 2.46 12.92 13.44
C GLU A 199 2.38 11.63 12.62
N PHE A 200 2.69 10.50 13.26
CA PHE A 200 2.84 9.17 12.65
C PHE A 200 1.74 8.16 13.03
N GLY A 201 0.86 8.50 13.99
CA GLY A 201 -0.22 7.62 14.44
C GLY A 201 -1.46 7.64 13.54
N LYS A 202 -2.46 6.85 13.93
CA LYS A 202 -3.82 6.91 13.36
C LYS A 202 -4.40 8.31 13.66
N GLY A 203 -4.81 9.03 12.63
CA GLY A 203 -5.17 10.46 12.64
C GLY A 203 -4.04 11.44 12.25
N GLY A 204 -2.81 10.98 12.04
CA GLY A 204 -1.65 11.81 11.70
C GLY A 204 -1.64 12.37 10.27
N VAL A 205 -0.48 12.83 9.79
CA VAL A 205 -0.31 13.32 8.40
C VAL A 205 -0.68 12.24 7.39
N LEU A 206 -0.46 10.97 7.74
CA LEU A 206 -0.86 9.80 6.96
C LEU A 206 -2.38 9.66 6.79
N GLU A 207 -3.20 10.14 7.73
CA GLU A 207 -4.66 10.01 7.65
C GLU A 207 -5.31 11.21 6.96
N ARG A 208 -4.72 12.40 7.05
CA ARG A 208 -5.03 13.51 6.13
C ARG A 208 -4.61 13.17 4.70
N ARG A 209 -3.47 12.51 4.50
CA ARG A 209 -3.15 11.92 3.19
C ARG A 209 -3.99 10.72 2.83
N ALA A 210 -4.56 9.98 3.78
CA ALA A 210 -5.54 8.94 3.46
C ALA A 210 -6.88 9.53 3.02
N SER A 211 -7.29 10.71 3.51
CA SER A 211 -8.50 11.39 3.03
C SER A 211 -8.26 12.14 1.71
N GLU A 212 -7.07 12.73 1.50
CA GLU A 212 -6.63 13.22 0.18
C GLU A 212 -6.50 12.08 -0.83
N GLN A 213 -5.89 10.94 -0.46
CA GLN A 213 -5.83 9.74 -1.30
C GLN A 213 -7.20 9.05 -1.43
N GLN A 214 -8.14 9.21 -0.49
CA GLN A 214 -9.53 8.81 -0.72
C GLN A 214 -10.20 9.75 -1.72
N ALA A 215 -9.90 11.05 -1.72
CA ALA A 215 -10.40 11.98 -2.73
C ALA A 215 -9.80 11.68 -4.12
N GLU A 216 -8.48 11.45 -4.20
CA GLU A 216 -7.79 11.03 -5.42
C GLU A 216 -8.22 9.64 -5.88
N ALA A 217 -8.38 8.66 -4.98
CA ALA A 217 -8.86 7.32 -5.32
C ALA A 217 -10.36 7.29 -5.62
N ALA A 218 -11.19 8.17 -5.05
CA ALA A 218 -12.58 8.34 -5.44
C ALA A 218 -12.72 9.09 -6.77
N ALA A 219 -11.84 10.05 -7.07
CA ALA A 219 -11.77 10.71 -8.37
C ALA A 219 -11.24 9.74 -9.45
N ALA A 220 -10.21 8.97 -9.13
CA ALA A 220 -9.70 7.89 -9.98
C ALA A 220 -10.76 6.81 -10.16
N ALA A 221 -11.44 6.34 -9.10
CA ALA A 221 -12.58 5.43 -9.20
C ALA A 221 -13.69 6.00 -10.07
N ALA A 222 -14.05 7.29 -9.92
CA ALA A 222 -15.06 7.94 -10.75
C ALA A 222 -14.65 8.04 -12.23
N ALA A 223 -13.35 8.23 -12.53
CA ALA A 223 -12.85 8.28 -13.90
C ALA A 223 -12.60 6.89 -14.52
N VAL A 224 -12.21 5.91 -13.70
CA VAL A 224 -12.20 4.48 -14.02
C VAL A 224 -13.63 4.01 -14.28
N ILE A 225 -14.62 4.43 -13.49
CA ILE A 225 -16.05 4.22 -13.72
C ILE A 225 -16.50 4.84 -15.05
N LYS A 226 -16.16 6.10 -15.33
CA LYS A 226 -16.42 6.71 -16.66
C LYS A 226 -15.78 5.90 -17.80
N THR A 227 -14.60 5.33 -17.56
CA THR A 227 -13.88 4.48 -18.52
C THR A 227 -14.52 3.10 -18.67
N ILE A 228 -15.06 2.49 -17.61
CA ILE A 228 -15.80 1.23 -17.63
C ILE A 228 -17.17 1.41 -18.28
N GLN A 229 -17.88 2.50 -18.00
CA GLN A 229 -19.11 2.88 -18.69
C GLN A 229 -18.84 3.01 -20.20
N TYR A 230 -17.75 3.67 -20.57
CA TYR A 230 -17.30 3.77 -21.96
C TYR A 230 -16.90 2.41 -22.57
N GLN A 231 -16.21 1.53 -21.83
CA GLN A 231 -15.90 0.16 -22.29
C GLN A 231 -17.16 -0.72 -22.45
N ARG A 232 -18.17 -0.50 -21.60
CA ARG A 232 -19.49 -1.13 -21.67
C ARG A 232 -20.27 -0.69 -22.91
N GLU A 233 -20.07 0.54 -23.38
CA GLU A 233 -20.56 1.06 -24.67
C GLU A 233 -19.69 0.64 -25.87
N ILE A 234 -18.39 0.39 -25.67
CA ILE A 234 -17.50 -0.12 -26.72
C ILE A 234 -17.92 -1.52 -27.16
N ALA A 235 -18.30 -2.36 -26.20
CA ALA A 235 -18.55 -3.77 -26.45
C ALA A 235 -19.88 -4.06 -27.17
N THR A 236 -20.79 -3.08 -27.32
CA THR A 236 -22.07 -3.26 -28.03
C THR A 236 -21.99 -3.13 -29.54
N ASP A 237 -20.99 -2.45 -30.10
CA ASP A 237 -20.88 -2.24 -31.56
C ASP A 237 -20.20 -3.44 -32.25
N GLY A 238 -20.54 -4.66 -31.82
CA GLY A 238 -19.89 -5.91 -32.23
C GLY A 238 -20.60 -6.69 -33.33
N ASP A 239 -21.86 -6.36 -33.61
CA ASP A 239 -22.69 -6.94 -34.66
C ASP A 239 -23.56 -5.82 -35.26
N GLY A 240 -23.82 -5.82 -36.57
CA GLY A 240 -24.26 -4.62 -37.27
C GLY A 240 -25.29 -4.85 -38.37
N ASP A 241 -26.24 -3.92 -38.50
CA ASP A 241 -27.17 -3.85 -39.63
C ASP A 241 -27.37 -2.38 -40.07
N GLU A 242 -27.48 -2.17 -41.38
CA GLU A 242 -27.51 -0.85 -42.02
C GLU A 242 -28.93 -0.43 -42.40
N LYS A 243 -29.63 0.32 -41.54
CA LYS A 243 -30.73 1.25 -41.93
C LYS A 243 -31.03 2.29 -40.84
N ASN A 244 -31.72 3.36 -41.26
CA ASN A 244 -32.30 4.45 -40.46
C ASN A 244 -31.33 5.27 -39.57
N LYS A 245 -30.76 6.34 -40.14
CA LYS A 245 -30.14 7.47 -39.40
C LYS A 245 -30.44 8.82 -40.07
N ASP A 246 -31.68 9.29 -39.93
CA ASP A 246 -32.12 10.58 -40.52
C ASP A 246 -32.97 11.44 -39.55
N SER A 247 -32.90 11.14 -38.24
CA SER A 247 -33.79 11.72 -37.22
C SER A 247 -33.06 12.06 -35.92
N LEU A 248 -31.93 12.79 -36.02
CA LEU A 248 -31.28 13.43 -34.86
C LEU A 248 -30.68 14.82 -35.17
N LEU A 249 -31.42 15.65 -35.90
CA LEU A 249 -31.15 17.08 -36.11
C LEU A 249 -32.37 17.92 -35.68
N LYS A 250 -32.76 17.82 -34.39
CA LYS A 250 -33.85 18.64 -33.81
C LYS A 250 -33.94 18.72 -32.27
N ILE A 251 -32.81 18.74 -31.56
CA ILE A 251 -32.76 19.12 -30.13
C ILE A 251 -31.51 19.98 -29.87
N THR A 252 -31.48 21.19 -30.43
CA THR A 252 -30.41 22.19 -30.16
C THR A 252 -30.85 23.64 -30.44
N GLU A 253 -32.16 23.90 -30.37
CA GLU A 253 -32.81 25.22 -30.45
C GLU A 253 -33.96 25.23 -29.43
N ASP A 254 -34.46 26.43 -29.08
CA ASP A 254 -35.43 26.75 -28.01
C ASP A 254 -34.93 26.59 -26.55
N ARG A 255 -34.15 27.59 -26.09
CA ARG A 255 -34.65 28.62 -25.14
C ARG A 255 -33.58 29.68 -24.82
N SER A 256 -33.69 30.82 -25.50
CA SER A 256 -33.18 32.11 -25.02
C SER A 256 -34.17 32.75 -24.03
N ASP A 257 -33.75 33.85 -23.42
CA ASP A 257 -34.56 34.86 -22.71
C ASP A 257 -35.29 34.38 -21.44
N SER A 258 -35.12 34.98 -20.26
CA SER A 258 -34.93 36.42 -20.00
C SER A 258 -34.15 36.71 -18.70
N ASN A 259 -33.39 37.83 -18.69
CA ASN A 259 -33.22 38.86 -17.66
C ASN A 259 -33.01 38.47 -16.15
N GLU A 260 -32.17 39.16 -15.35
CA GLU A 260 -31.32 40.35 -15.59
C GLU A 260 -30.30 40.54 -14.44
N SER A 261 -29.15 41.18 -14.73
CA SER A 261 -28.39 42.08 -13.81
C SER A 261 -27.69 41.46 -12.56
N GLU A 262 -26.52 41.93 -12.07
CA GLU A 262 -25.61 43.01 -12.46
C GLU A 262 -24.12 42.60 -12.32
N LYS A 263 -23.22 43.23 -13.10
CA LYS A 263 -21.78 43.55 -12.84
C LYS A 263 -20.86 42.37 -12.46
N GLU A 264 -19.93 41.90 -13.29
CA GLU A 264 -18.88 42.59 -14.07
C GLU A 264 -18.01 43.58 -13.28
N GLN A 265 -16.73 43.26 -13.07
CA GLN A 265 -15.62 43.83 -13.86
C GLN A 265 -14.24 43.21 -13.51
N GLN A 266 -13.57 42.67 -14.54
CA GLN A 266 -12.13 42.83 -14.90
C GLN A 266 -11.03 42.31 -13.92
N GLU A 267 -10.00 41.57 -14.35
CA GLU A 267 -8.93 41.86 -15.35
C GLU A 267 -8.00 43.01 -14.90
N GLU A 268 -6.67 42.98 -15.07
CA GLU A 268 -5.69 41.90 -15.31
C GLU A 268 -4.27 42.45 -15.00
N ASN A 269 -3.33 41.59 -14.54
CA ASN A 269 -1.87 41.77 -14.66
C ASN A 269 -1.14 42.97 -13.95
N VAL A 270 0.19 43.01 -14.15
CA VAL A 270 1.17 44.11 -13.95
C VAL A 270 2.10 44.06 -12.72
N LEU A 271 3.26 43.39 -12.94
CA LEU A 271 4.65 43.90 -12.83
C LEU A 271 5.18 44.54 -11.52
N CYS A 272 6.35 44.06 -11.07
CA CYS A 272 7.17 44.66 -10.01
C CYS A 272 7.89 45.95 -10.44
N LYS A 273 8.09 46.90 -9.50
CA LYS A 273 9.32 47.72 -9.41
C LYS A 273 9.51 48.44 -8.08
N ASP A 274 10.75 48.89 -7.85
CA ASP A 274 11.32 49.42 -6.61
C ASP A 274 10.97 50.90 -6.34
N LEU A 275 11.13 51.36 -5.08
CA LEU A 275 12.08 52.44 -4.70
C LEU A 275 12.13 52.71 -3.18
N ASN A 276 13.23 53.34 -2.71
CA ASN A 276 13.57 53.60 -1.30
C ASN A 276 13.29 55.06 -0.86
N GLY A 277 13.28 55.38 0.46
CA GLY A 277 13.24 56.79 0.89
C GLY A 277 13.25 57.21 2.37
N ALA A 278 14.19 56.75 3.22
CA ALA A 278 14.60 57.38 4.51
C ALA A 278 13.53 57.53 5.65
N THR A 279 13.84 57.79 6.94
CA THR A 279 15.08 58.20 7.65
C THR A 279 15.22 57.52 9.03
N THR A 280 16.45 57.40 9.56
CA THR A 280 16.87 56.80 10.85
C THR A 280 17.15 57.87 11.94
N PRO A 281 17.71 57.60 13.16
CA PRO A 281 18.13 56.35 13.86
C PRO A 281 17.32 56.15 15.19
N ALA A 282 17.70 55.49 16.30
CA ALA A 282 18.92 54.85 16.86
C ALA A 282 18.48 53.92 18.06
N THR A 283 19.25 53.06 18.76
CA THR A 283 20.64 52.51 18.67
C THR A 283 20.76 51.26 19.58
N THR A 284 21.51 50.21 19.16
CA THR A 284 22.11 49.12 20.00
C THR A 284 21.21 48.21 20.87
N ALA A 285 21.56 46.96 21.20
CA ALA A 285 22.80 46.19 20.96
C ALA A 285 22.51 44.79 20.36
N ALA A 286 23.54 44.05 19.95
CA ALA A 286 23.42 42.80 19.21
C ALA A 286 23.86 41.56 20.02
N ALA A 287 23.18 40.43 19.78
CA ALA A 287 23.68 39.08 20.06
C ALA A 287 23.98 38.37 18.73
N ALA A 288 25.04 37.57 18.67
CA ALA A 288 25.56 37.05 17.39
C ALA A 288 24.88 35.73 16.98
N SER A 289 24.07 35.76 15.94
CA SER A 289 23.53 34.55 15.29
C SER A 289 24.57 33.88 14.40
N LEU A 290 24.81 32.58 14.59
CA LEU A 290 25.59 31.76 13.65
C LEU A 290 24.92 31.68 12.26
N PRO A 291 25.69 31.63 11.16
CA PRO A 291 25.12 31.60 9.82
C PRO A 291 24.49 30.22 9.51
N PRO A 292 23.35 30.16 8.81
CA PRO A 292 22.74 28.90 8.42
C PRO A 292 23.60 28.20 7.36
N VAL A 293 24.07 26.99 7.68
CA VAL A 293 24.74 26.12 6.70
C VAL A 293 23.70 25.70 5.65
N PRO A 294 23.94 25.91 4.33
CA PRO A 294 22.96 25.64 3.28
C PRO A 294 22.85 24.14 2.96
N CYS A 295 22.37 23.36 3.92
CA CYS A 295 21.99 21.98 3.70
C CYS A 295 20.71 21.92 2.85
N ARG A 296 20.71 21.18 1.74
CA ARG A 296 19.49 20.89 0.97
C ARG A 296 18.63 19.89 1.75
N SER A 297 17.90 20.40 2.74
CA SER A 297 17.02 19.61 3.60
C SER A 297 15.85 19.02 2.80
N LYS A 298 15.94 17.73 2.49
CA LYS A 298 14.76 16.94 2.12
C LYS A 298 13.77 16.98 3.28
N SER A 299 12.57 17.48 3.04
CA SER A 299 11.50 17.50 4.04
C SER A 299 10.99 16.07 4.33
N ILE A 300 10.38 15.86 5.51
CA ILE A 300 9.69 14.60 5.85
C ILE A 300 8.70 14.21 4.74
N ASP A 301 8.01 15.20 4.16
CA ASP A 301 7.09 15.03 3.03
C ASP A 301 7.70 14.37 1.78
N GLU A 302 8.99 14.57 1.51
CA GLU A 302 9.68 13.96 0.36
C GLU A 302 9.95 12.47 0.60
N GLY A 303 10.35 12.12 1.83
CA GLY A 303 10.49 10.73 2.26
C GLY A 303 9.15 9.99 2.31
N LEU A 304 8.10 10.61 2.86
CA LEU A 304 6.74 10.06 2.92
C LEU A 304 6.19 9.69 1.53
N ARG A 305 6.45 10.52 0.52
CA ARG A 305 6.06 10.27 -0.89
C ARG A 305 6.76 9.08 -1.53
N THR A 306 7.92 8.67 -1.03
CA THR A 306 8.77 7.66 -1.68
C THR A 306 8.42 6.23 -1.26
N TYR A 307 7.98 6.02 -0.01
CA TYR A 307 7.81 4.67 0.58
C TYR A 307 6.42 4.37 1.18
N GLY A 308 5.41 5.22 0.97
CA GLY A 308 4.06 4.98 1.48
C GLY A 308 3.94 5.15 3.01
N GLY A 309 4.78 6.01 3.59
CA GLY A 309 4.82 6.29 5.03
C GLY A 309 5.50 5.22 5.90
N PRO A 310 6.07 5.61 7.05
CA PRO A 310 6.65 4.67 8.00
C PRO A 310 5.58 3.76 8.61
N VAL A 311 5.98 2.55 8.99
CA VAL A 311 5.24 1.75 9.98
C VAL A 311 5.64 2.26 11.36
N PHE A 312 4.71 2.91 12.06
CA PHE A 312 4.95 3.43 13.41
C PHE A 312 4.36 2.50 14.46
N VAL A 313 5.17 2.13 15.46
CA VAL A 313 4.82 1.16 16.50
C VAL A 313 5.18 1.75 17.88
N PRO A 314 4.24 2.44 18.56
CA PRO A 314 4.42 2.90 19.92
C PRO A 314 4.13 1.78 20.93
N ILE A 315 5.00 1.61 21.93
CA ILE A 315 4.81 0.74 23.09
C ILE A 315 5.12 1.52 24.36
N VAL A 316 4.29 1.35 25.39
CA VAL A 316 4.60 1.77 26.77
C VAL A 316 4.94 0.52 27.59
N LEU A 317 6.07 0.56 28.29
CA LEU A 317 6.48 -0.46 29.24
C LEU A 317 6.17 -0.02 30.67
N ARG A 318 5.60 -0.93 31.44
CA ARG A 318 5.15 -0.74 32.82
C ARG A 318 5.63 -1.90 33.67
N VAL A 319 6.07 -1.66 34.90
CA VAL A 319 6.26 -2.73 35.90
C VAL A 319 5.03 -2.79 36.79
N ASP A 320 4.65 -3.98 37.24
CA ASP A 320 3.44 -4.13 38.05
C ASP A 320 3.56 -3.35 39.39
N PRO A 321 2.51 -2.66 39.88
CA PRO A 321 2.64 -1.67 40.97
C PRO A 321 3.15 -2.20 42.31
N GLU A 322 3.11 -3.51 42.53
CA GLU A 322 3.65 -4.17 43.72
C GLU A 322 5.17 -4.43 43.62
N GLU A 323 5.69 -4.70 42.41
CA GLU A 323 7.13 -4.87 42.15
C GLU A 323 7.84 -3.51 41.96
N TYR A 324 7.12 -2.51 41.41
CA TYR A 324 7.74 -1.27 40.93
C TYR A 324 8.47 -0.44 42.01
N PRO A 325 7.91 -0.19 43.21
CA PRO A 325 8.57 0.64 44.21
C PRO A 325 9.92 0.06 44.64
N ILE A 326 9.97 -1.25 44.87
CA ILE A 326 11.17 -1.99 45.27
C ILE A 326 12.27 -1.87 44.20
N MET A 327 11.89 -1.97 42.92
CA MET A 327 12.83 -1.80 41.80
C MET A 327 13.32 -0.35 41.64
N ALA A 328 12.44 0.63 41.87
CA ALA A 328 12.74 2.05 41.76
C ALA A 328 13.65 2.56 42.90
N GLU A 329 13.37 2.18 44.16
CA GLU A 329 14.23 2.50 45.31
C GLU A 329 15.67 1.99 45.12
N GLU A 330 15.83 0.73 44.69
CA GLU A 330 17.15 0.12 44.52
C GLU A 330 17.91 0.68 43.31
N TRP A 331 17.20 1.19 42.29
CA TRP A 331 17.83 1.98 41.23
C TRP A 331 18.24 3.38 41.71
N LEU A 332 17.36 4.08 42.44
CA LEU A 332 17.65 5.38 43.04
C LEU A 332 18.89 5.32 43.93
N ARG A 333 18.99 4.29 44.79
CA ARG A 333 20.15 3.99 45.65
C ARG A 333 21.47 3.84 44.87
N ARG A 334 21.42 3.45 43.59
CA ARG A 334 22.61 3.30 42.71
C ARG A 334 22.96 4.55 41.92
N GLN A 335 22.01 5.46 41.71
CA GLN A 335 22.24 6.76 41.04
C GLN A 335 22.62 7.87 42.04
N LEU A 336 22.21 7.74 43.30
CA LEU A 336 22.34 8.78 44.32
C LEU A 336 23.61 8.63 45.18
N PRO A 337 24.20 9.74 45.66
CA PRO A 337 25.24 9.72 46.68
C PRO A 337 24.77 9.08 48.00
N THR A 338 25.71 8.45 48.72
CA THR A 338 25.50 7.68 49.96
C THR A 338 24.91 8.45 51.16
N HIS A 339 24.68 9.75 51.02
CA HIS A 339 24.17 10.64 52.08
C HIS A 339 22.80 11.24 51.77
N THR A 340 22.13 10.79 50.70
CA THR A 340 20.77 11.27 50.35
C THR A 340 19.74 10.81 51.38
N GLY A 341 18.86 11.72 51.82
CA GLY A 341 17.89 11.45 52.89
C GLY A 341 16.73 10.55 52.45
N ALA A 342 16.15 9.78 53.39
CA ALA A 342 15.05 8.85 53.09
C ALA A 342 13.81 9.58 52.50
N ALA A 343 13.37 10.69 53.11
CA ALA A 343 12.25 11.50 52.62
C ALA A 343 12.53 12.18 51.26
N GLU A 344 13.80 12.25 50.83
CA GLU A 344 14.15 12.68 49.48
C GLU A 344 14.00 11.53 48.49
N GLN A 345 14.49 10.33 48.83
CA GLN A 345 14.29 9.12 48.02
C GLN A 345 12.79 8.80 47.85
N GLU A 346 11.99 9.00 48.89
CA GLU A 346 10.52 8.86 48.89
C GLU A 346 9.86 9.84 47.88
N ARG A 347 10.20 11.14 47.92
CA ARG A 347 9.74 12.13 46.93
C ARG A 347 10.10 11.74 45.50
N MET A 348 11.34 11.29 45.28
CA MET A 348 11.81 10.88 43.96
C MET A 348 11.07 9.63 43.45
N LEU A 349 10.72 8.72 44.35
CA LEU A 349 9.92 7.54 44.07
C LEU A 349 8.47 7.90 43.69
N GLU A 350 7.82 8.79 44.43
CA GLU A 350 6.48 9.32 44.10
C GLU A 350 6.44 9.91 42.69
N GLN A 351 7.45 10.71 42.32
CA GLN A 351 7.56 11.29 40.97
C GLN A 351 7.75 10.21 39.89
N LEU A 352 8.54 9.17 40.13
CA LEU A 352 8.70 8.04 39.19
C LEU A 352 7.43 7.20 39.03
N ILE A 353 6.63 7.05 40.10
CA ILE A 353 5.31 6.40 40.08
C ILE A 353 4.31 7.23 39.26
N ALA A 354 4.19 8.53 39.55
CA ALA A 354 3.30 9.43 38.81
C ALA A 354 3.62 9.48 37.30
N LEU A 355 4.91 9.43 36.92
CA LEU A 355 5.32 9.31 35.52
C LEU A 355 4.96 7.95 34.90
N GLN A 356 5.02 6.85 35.66
CA GLN A 356 4.55 5.55 35.18
C GLN A 356 3.02 5.52 34.98
N GLU A 357 2.25 6.13 35.89
CA GLU A 357 0.79 6.24 35.77
C GLU A 357 0.39 7.12 34.57
N TYR A 358 1.03 8.29 34.41
CA TYR A 358 0.82 9.15 33.24
C TYR A 358 1.10 8.41 31.93
N LEU A 359 2.24 7.75 31.78
CA LEU A 359 2.54 6.97 30.57
C LEU A 359 1.58 5.80 30.38
N SER A 360 1.09 5.17 31.46
CA SER A 360 0.09 4.10 31.40
C SER A 360 -1.28 4.57 30.92
N SER A 361 -1.65 5.85 31.11
CA SER A 361 -2.92 6.42 30.64
C SER A 361 -3.07 6.37 29.11
N TYR A 362 -1.96 6.30 28.36
CA TYR A 362 -2.00 6.15 26.90
C TYR A 362 -2.68 4.85 26.43
N LYS A 363 -2.90 3.87 27.32
CA LYS A 363 -3.75 2.70 27.05
C LYS A 363 -5.13 3.09 26.50
N ASP A 364 -5.74 4.15 27.04
CA ASP A 364 -7.08 4.59 26.67
C ASP A 364 -7.11 5.26 25.29
N THR A 365 -5.94 5.69 24.79
CA THR A 365 -5.75 6.16 23.40
C THR A 365 -5.46 5.02 22.41
N GLY A 366 -5.40 3.77 22.89
CA GLY A 366 -5.13 2.59 22.07
C GLY A 366 -3.65 2.22 21.92
N VAL A 367 -2.75 2.85 22.67
CA VAL A 367 -1.32 2.45 22.74
C VAL A 367 -1.20 1.20 23.61
N PRO A 368 -0.46 0.15 23.20
CA PRO A 368 -0.22 -1.01 24.04
C PRO A 368 0.65 -0.65 25.26
N VAL A 369 0.10 -0.88 26.45
CA VAL A 369 0.85 -0.89 27.71
C VAL A 369 1.17 -2.35 28.06
N MET A 370 2.45 -2.71 28.07
CA MET A 370 2.92 -4.06 28.39
C MET A 370 3.47 -4.10 29.82
N SER A 371 2.91 -4.98 30.66
CA SER A 371 3.49 -5.28 31.98
C SER A 371 4.74 -6.14 31.85
N ILE A 372 5.77 -5.75 32.60
CA ILE A 372 7.01 -6.50 32.83
C ILE A 372 7.02 -6.91 34.29
N GLY A 373 7.11 -8.21 34.54
CA GLY A 373 7.49 -8.76 35.86
C GLY A 373 8.86 -9.40 35.77
N VAL A 374 9.63 -9.38 36.87
CA VAL A 374 11.05 -9.79 36.90
C VAL A 374 11.31 -11.18 36.29
N LEU A 375 10.37 -12.12 36.45
CA LEU A 375 10.48 -13.50 35.95
C LEU A 375 9.90 -13.72 34.53
N LYS A 376 9.24 -12.72 33.92
CA LYS A 376 8.49 -12.85 32.66
C LYS A 376 9.13 -12.10 31.48
N PHE A 377 10.39 -11.70 31.60
CA PHE A 377 11.09 -10.89 30.60
C PHE A 377 11.03 -11.49 29.17
N GLN A 378 11.24 -12.81 29.04
CA GLN A 378 11.20 -13.49 27.75
C GLN A 378 9.79 -13.48 27.15
N ASP A 379 8.77 -13.76 27.95
CA ASP A 379 7.36 -13.73 27.50
C ASP A 379 6.96 -12.33 27.02
N THR A 380 7.44 -11.28 27.69
CA THR A 380 7.22 -9.89 27.26
C THR A 380 7.96 -9.57 25.96
N LEU A 381 9.23 -9.99 25.80
CA LEU A 381 9.98 -9.82 24.56
C LEU A 381 9.34 -10.57 23.37
N ASP A 382 8.84 -11.78 23.61
CA ASP A 382 8.13 -12.55 22.59
C ASP A 382 6.78 -11.89 22.24
N SER A 383 6.02 -11.39 23.21
CA SER A 383 4.77 -10.65 22.98
C SER A 383 5.02 -9.36 22.19
N LEU A 384 6.08 -8.63 22.52
CA LEU A 384 6.54 -7.43 21.83
C LEU A 384 6.94 -7.73 20.37
N HIS A 385 7.63 -8.85 20.14
CA HIS A 385 8.02 -9.30 18.80
C HIS A 385 6.80 -9.69 17.94
N ASP A 386 5.83 -10.44 18.49
CA ASP A 386 4.59 -10.75 17.74
C ASP A 386 3.77 -9.48 17.45
N TYR A 387 3.72 -8.51 18.37
CA TYR A 387 3.03 -7.23 18.14
C TYR A 387 3.67 -6.40 17.01
N VAL A 388 5.00 -6.33 16.93
CA VAL A 388 5.70 -5.65 15.83
C VAL A 388 5.43 -6.36 14.50
N LEU A 389 5.47 -7.70 14.47
CA LEU A 389 5.12 -8.47 13.27
C LEU A 389 3.66 -8.26 12.85
N GLU A 390 2.73 -8.14 13.80
CA GLU A 390 1.33 -7.83 13.51
C GLU A 390 1.17 -6.42 12.93
N CYS A 391 1.86 -5.41 13.49
CA CYS A 391 1.85 -4.05 12.95
C CYS A 391 2.38 -4.00 11.51
N ILE A 392 3.44 -4.74 11.21
CA ILE A 392 3.94 -4.92 9.83
C ILE A 392 2.88 -5.59 8.95
N GLN A 393 2.22 -6.65 9.42
CA GLN A 393 1.15 -7.35 8.68
C GLN A 393 -0.07 -6.47 8.41
N GLN A 394 -0.48 -5.65 9.38
CA GLN A 394 -1.54 -4.65 9.23
C GLN A 394 -1.11 -3.59 8.19
N SER A 395 0.17 -3.19 8.17
CA SER A 395 0.70 -2.21 7.20
C SER A 395 0.64 -2.68 5.73
N PHE A 396 0.69 -4.00 5.49
CA PHE A 396 0.45 -4.61 4.17
C PHE A 396 -1.03 -4.76 3.83
N SER A 397 -1.88 -4.88 4.84
CA SER A 397 -3.33 -5.00 4.67
C SER A 397 -4.00 -3.67 4.27
N ALA A 398 -3.23 -2.58 4.24
CA ALA A 398 -3.70 -1.21 4.00
C ALA A 398 -3.43 -0.68 2.57
N VAL A 399 -3.25 -1.55 1.56
CA VAL A 399 -3.32 -1.14 0.14
C VAL A 399 -4.78 -0.88 -0.24
N GLY A 400 -5.33 0.25 0.22
CA GLY A 400 -6.62 0.79 -0.18
C GLY A 400 -7.84 -0.10 0.08
N PHE A 401 -8.22 -0.30 1.34
CA PHE A 401 -9.51 -0.88 1.78
C PHE A 401 -9.80 -2.35 1.34
N VAL A 402 -8.90 -2.99 0.58
CA VAL A 402 -9.09 -4.33 0.01
C VAL A 402 -7.83 -5.18 0.18
N ARG A 403 -7.91 -6.27 0.96
CA ARG A 403 -6.82 -7.24 1.10
C ARG A 403 -6.74 -8.13 -0.14
N VAL A 404 -5.79 -7.85 -1.03
CA VAL A 404 -5.51 -8.63 -2.24
C VAL A 404 -4.61 -9.83 -1.92
N LYS A 405 -4.98 -11.03 -2.39
CA LYS A 405 -4.12 -12.22 -2.42
C LYS A 405 -3.99 -12.73 -3.85
N TRP A 406 -2.79 -12.67 -4.40
CA TRP A 406 -2.47 -13.33 -5.68
C TRP A 406 -2.11 -14.80 -5.44
N ILE A 407 -2.55 -15.66 -6.37
CA ILE A 407 -2.25 -17.09 -6.42
C ILE A 407 -1.92 -17.40 -7.88
N LYS A 408 -0.67 -17.79 -8.15
CA LYS A 408 -0.27 -18.27 -9.47
C LYS A 408 -0.59 -19.75 -9.58
N ILE A 409 -1.23 -20.15 -10.67
CA ILE A 409 -1.50 -21.54 -11.01
C ILE A 409 -0.45 -21.98 -12.01
N GLU A 410 0.44 -22.87 -11.59
CA GLU A 410 1.38 -23.55 -12.46
C GLU A 410 0.65 -24.64 -13.25
N ALA A 411 1.16 -24.99 -14.43
CA ALA A 411 0.64 -26.11 -15.20
C ALA A 411 1.37 -27.41 -14.79
N ASP A 412 0.66 -28.54 -14.76
CA ASP A 412 1.25 -29.88 -14.52
C ASP A 412 2.24 -30.34 -15.63
N LEU A 413 2.52 -29.47 -16.61
CA LEU A 413 3.48 -29.70 -17.68
C LEU A 413 4.89 -29.32 -17.20
N LYS A 414 5.75 -30.33 -17.00
CA LYS A 414 7.21 -30.15 -16.88
C LYS A 414 7.70 -29.27 -18.04
N PRO A 415 8.23 -28.07 -17.83
CA PRO A 415 8.57 -27.15 -18.92
C PRO A 415 9.85 -27.60 -19.66
N PRO A 416 9.80 -27.94 -20.96
CA PRO A 416 10.99 -28.22 -21.74
C PRO A 416 11.48 -26.94 -22.40
N LEU A 417 12.54 -26.31 -21.87
CA LEU A 417 13.51 -25.43 -22.58
C LEU A 417 13.01 -24.27 -23.49
N VAL A 418 11.72 -24.02 -23.62
CA VAL A 418 11.13 -22.90 -24.36
C VAL A 418 11.06 -21.69 -23.42
N ALA A 419 11.62 -20.57 -23.85
CA ALA A 419 11.54 -19.31 -23.10
C ALA A 419 10.06 -18.92 -22.88
N ALA A 420 9.72 -18.53 -21.64
CA ALA A 420 8.34 -18.23 -21.26
C ALA A 420 7.73 -17.15 -22.18
N ILE A 421 6.76 -17.55 -23.00
CA ILE A 421 6.20 -16.70 -24.05
C ILE A 421 5.42 -15.54 -23.38
N PRO A 422 5.83 -14.27 -23.57
CA PRO A 422 5.22 -13.15 -22.88
C PRO A 422 3.81 -12.88 -23.39
N ALA A 423 2.84 -12.76 -22.49
CA ALA A 423 1.48 -12.40 -22.84
C ALA A 423 1.39 -10.93 -23.27
N VAL A 424 0.68 -10.66 -24.37
CA VAL A 424 0.48 -9.30 -24.91
C VAL A 424 -0.79 -8.63 -24.40
N GLY A 425 -1.66 -9.40 -23.75
CA GLY A 425 -2.86 -8.92 -23.08
C GLY A 425 -3.19 -9.78 -21.86
N ILE A 426 -3.94 -9.20 -20.93
CA ILE A 426 -4.52 -9.86 -19.77
C ILE A 426 -6.03 -9.92 -20.00
N VAL A 427 -6.64 -11.09 -19.78
CA VAL A 427 -8.10 -11.27 -19.84
C VAL A 427 -8.62 -11.67 -18.48
N SER A 428 -9.66 -10.98 -18.00
CA SER A 428 -10.17 -11.14 -16.65
C SER A 428 -11.69 -11.05 -16.59
N ASN A 429 -12.31 -11.73 -15.62
CA ASN A 429 -13.72 -11.54 -15.32
C ASN A 429 -13.93 -10.16 -14.66
N HIS A 430 -15.11 -9.57 -14.85
CA HIS A 430 -15.41 -8.24 -14.36
C HIS A 430 -16.59 -8.27 -13.39
N SER A 431 -16.39 -7.75 -12.18
CA SER A 431 -17.43 -7.58 -11.17
C SER A 431 -17.49 -6.15 -10.65
N SER A 432 -16.39 -5.40 -10.65
CA SER A 432 -16.33 -4.06 -10.06
C SER A 432 -15.33 -3.13 -10.74
N TRP A 433 -15.47 -1.82 -10.51
CA TRP A 433 -14.44 -0.85 -10.90
C TRP A 433 -13.12 -1.02 -10.13
N ILE A 434 -13.18 -1.70 -8.97
CA ILE A 434 -12.03 -2.08 -8.15
C ILE A 434 -11.12 -3.08 -8.87
N ASP A 435 -11.66 -3.90 -9.78
CA ASP A 435 -10.90 -4.88 -10.57
C ASP A 435 -9.72 -4.24 -11.30
N ILE A 436 -9.93 -3.01 -11.80
CA ILE A 436 -8.90 -2.22 -12.48
C ILE A 436 -7.80 -1.78 -11.50
N LEU A 437 -8.16 -1.38 -10.28
CA LEU A 437 -7.18 -1.01 -9.24
C LEU A 437 -6.39 -2.23 -8.74
N ILE A 438 -7.04 -3.39 -8.64
CA ILE A 438 -6.40 -4.68 -8.30
C ILE A 438 -5.33 -5.03 -9.34
N HIS A 439 -5.68 -5.02 -10.63
CA HIS A 439 -4.72 -5.26 -11.71
C HIS A 439 -3.63 -4.18 -11.78
N MET A 440 -3.98 -2.91 -11.52
CA MET A 440 -2.99 -1.83 -11.44
C MET A 440 -1.94 -2.06 -10.36
N SER A 441 -2.32 -2.65 -9.21
CA SER A 441 -1.39 -2.92 -8.11
C SER A 441 -0.42 -4.11 -8.34
N HIS A 442 -0.64 -4.91 -9.40
CA HIS A 442 0.17 -6.10 -9.72
C HIS A 442 0.94 -5.97 -11.04
N SER A 443 0.25 -5.62 -12.13
CA SER A 443 0.82 -5.61 -13.49
C SER A 443 0.80 -4.23 -14.18
N PHE A 444 0.18 -3.23 -13.54
CA PHE A 444 0.05 -1.84 -14.01
C PHE A 444 -0.29 -1.69 -15.52
N PRO A 445 -1.32 -2.39 -16.03
CA PRO A 445 -1.51 -2.65 -17.46
C PRO A 445 -2.08 -1.45 -18.23
N SER A 446 -2.13 -1.58 -19.57
CA SER A 446 -2.72 -0.61 -20.50
C SER A 446 -4.21 -0.87 -20.73
N PHE A 447 -4.99 0.19 -20.97
CA PHE A 447 -6.45 0.13 -21.16
C PHE A 447 -6.91 0.87 -22.42
N VAL A 448 -8.17 0.70 -22.80
CA VAL A 448 -8.86 1.62 -23.72
C VAL A 448 -9.61 2.70 -22.91
N ALA A 449 -9.40 3.97 -23.26
CA ALA A 449 -10.02 5.14 -22.65
C ALA A 449 -10.62 6.10 -23.69
N ARG A 450 -11.48 7.02 -23.25
CA ARG A 450 -11.97 8.12 -24.09
C ARG A 450 -10.87 9.18 -24.26
N ASP A 451 -10.76 9.82 -25.42
CA ASP A 451 -9.70 10.82 -25.65
C ASP A 451 -9.73 11.99 -24.64
N ALA A 452 -10.94 12.41 -24.23
CA ALA A 452 -11.15 13.40 -23.17
C ALA A 452 -10.48 13.04 -21.83
N THR A 453 -10.26 11.75 -21.53
CA THR A 453 -9.59 11.30 -20.30
C THR A 453 -8.18 11.89 -20.17
N LYS A 454 -7.45 12.09 -21.29
CA LYS A 454 -6.11 12.73 -21.32
C LYS A 454 -6.07 14.08 -20.60
N ARG A 455 -7.16 14.85 -20.65
CA ARG A 455 -7.25 16.23 -20.13
C ARG A 455 -7.78 16.29 -18.70
N THR A 456 -8.03 15.14 -18.06
CA THR A 456 -8.48 15.09 -16.67
C THR A 456 -7.27 15.28 -15.76
N PRO A 457 -7.27 16.22 -14.79
CA PRO A 457 -6.18 16.35 -13.82
C PRO A 457 -5.91 15.03 -13.10
N ILE A 458 -4.63 14.75 -12.80
CA ILE A 458 -4.10 13.52 -12.18
C ILE A 458 -4.33 12.26 -13.02
N ILE A 459 -5.58 11.89 -13.30
CA ILE A 459 -5.99 10.72 -14.08
C ILE A 459 -5.40 10.73 -15.49
N GLY A 460 -5.37 11.90 -16.15
CA GLY A 460 -4.78 12.05 -17.48
C GLY A 460 -3.28 11.74 -17.48
N SER A 461 -2.56 12.10 -16.42
CA SER A 461 -1.14 11.75 -16.23
C SER A 461 -0.96 10.26 -15.99
N ILE A 462 -1.81 9.66 -15.15
CA ILE A 462 -1.81 8.22 -14.85
C ILE A 462 -2.09 7.41 -16.13
N SER A 463 -3.15 7.72 -16.87
CA SER A 463 -3.52 6.99 -18.09
C SER A 463 -2.50 7.18 -19.23
N GLN A 464 -1.77 8.31 -19.26
CA GLN A 464 -0.63 8.50 -20.16
C GLN A 464 0.58 7.67 -19.72
N ALA A 465 0.91 7.65 -18.42
CA ALA A 465 1.97 6.81 -17.86
C ALA A 465 1.66 5.29 -17.93
N MET A 466 0.40 4.92 -18.16
CA MET A 466 -0.08 3.55 -18.46
C MET A 466 -0.05 3.20 -19.95
N GLY A 467 0.17 4.17 -20.84
CA GLY A 467 0.25 3.94 -22.28
C GLY A 467 -1.09 3.56 -22.93
N CYS A 468 -2.21 3.98 -22.33
CA CYS A 468 -3.56 3.61 -22.76
C CYS A 468 -3.87 4.01 -24.22
N ILE A 469 -4.72 3.22 -24.87
CA ILE A 469 -5.30 3.55 -26.18
C ILE A 469 -6.44 4.54 -25.97
N TYR A 470 -6.41 5.67 -26.67
CA TYR A 470 -7.42 6.71 -26.59
C TYR A 470 -8.29 6.74 -27.84
N VAL A 471 -9.61 6.88 -27.64
CA VAL A 471 -10.60 6.84 -28.72
C VAL A 471 -11.58 8.00 -28.57
N ASP A 472 -11.88 8.71 -29.66
CA ASP A 472 -12.98 9.68 -29.73
C ASP A 472 -14.11 9.12 -30.61
N ARG A 473 -15.25 8.81 -29.96
CA ARG A 473 -16.48 8.30 -30.60
C ARG A 473 -17.52 9.38 -30.89
N SER A 474 -17.20 10.66 -30.66
CA SER A 474 -18.09 11.78 -31.04
C SER A 474 -18.15 12.00 -32.56
N LYS A 475 -17.14 11.52 -33.29
CA LYS A 475 -17.03 11.56 -34.75
C LYS A 475 -17.31 10.17 -35.30
N ARG A 476 -18.07 10.07 -36.41
CA ARG A 476 -18.36 8.77 -37.02
C ARG A 476 -17.06 8.14 -37.57
N PRO A 477 -16.92 6.81 -37.61
CA PRO A 477 -15.78 6.17 -38.28
C PRO A 477 -15.62 6.59 -39.76
N SER A 478 -16.74 6.87 -40.43
CA SER A 478 -16.78 7.43 -41.79
C SER A 478 -16.17 8.82 -41.93
N ASP A 479 -16.23 9.63 -40.87
CA ASP A 479 -15.85 11.05 -40.88
C ASP A 479 -14.45 11.25 -40.25
N SER A 480 -13.97 10.29 -39.46
CA SER A 480 -12.70 10.38 -38.72
C SER A 480 -11.56 9.56 -39.33
N GLY A 481 -11.86 8.58 -40.18
CA GLY A 481 -10.87 7.64 -40.74
C GLY A 481 -10.19 6.74 -39.70
N GLN A 482 -10.67 6.72 -38.44
CA GLN A 482 -10.06 5.94 -37.36
C GLN A 482 -10.56 4.50 -37.35
N PRO A 483 -9.68 3.50 -37.16
CA PRO A 483 -10.08 2.11 -36.96
C PRO A 483 -11.01 1.93 -35.75
N GLY A 484 -11.90 0.94 -35.82
CA GLY A 484 -12.71 0.52 -34.69
C GLY A 484 -11.85 0.08 -33.49
N VAL A 485 -12.40 0.18 -32.28
CA VAL A 485 -11.65 -0.07 -31.04
C VAL A 485 -11.00 -1.46 -31.00
N SER A 486 -11.73 -2.47 -31.46
CA SER A 486 -11.25 -3.84 -31.61
C SER A 486 -10.06 -3.96 -32.57
N ALA A 487 -10.03 -3.16 -33.65
CA ALA A 487 -8.89 -3.09 -34.57
C ALA A 487 -7.68 -2.37 -33.95
N LEU A 488 -7.88 -1.31 -33.16
CA LEU A 488 -6.79 -0.64 -32.42
C LEU A 488 -6.17 -1.56 -31.35
N VAL A 489 -7.00 -2.32 -30.61
CA VAL A 489 -6.55 -3.34 -29.65
C VAL A 489 -5.79 -4.45 -30.38
N LYS A 490 -6.33 -4.97 -31.49
CA LYS A 490 -5.66 -5.97 -32.34
C LYS A 490 -4.28 -5.48 -32.79
N GLN A 491 -4.21 -4.32 -33.45
CA GLN A 491 -2.96 -3.73 -33.96
C GLN A 491 -1.92 -3.53 -32.84
N ARG A 492 -2.35 -3.13 -31.64
CA ARG A 492 -1.46 -3.00 -30.47
C ARG A 492 -0.90 -4.35 -30.03
N MET A 493 -1.74 -5.36 -29.89
CA MET A 493 -1.35 -6.72 -29.48
C MET A 493 -0.44 -7.40 -30.51
N GLU A 494 -0.75 -7.29 -31.81
CA GLU A 494 0.10 -7.76 -32.91
C GLU A 494 1.46 -7.03 -32.97
N SER A 495 1.48 -5.75 -32.61
CA SER A 495 2.73 -4.97 -32.57
C SER A 495 3.60 -5.34 -31.36
N MET A 496 2.98 -5.74 -30.24
CA MET A 496 3.69 -6.32 -29.10
C MET A 496 4.20 -7.74 -29.38
N ALA A 497 3.36 -8.61 -29.96
CA ALA A 497 3.71 -9.99 -30.29
C ALA A 497 4.87 -10.07 -31.30
N ALA A 498 4.89 -9.17 -32.28
CA ALA A 498 5.98 -9.03 -33.25
C ALA A 498 7.22 -8.29 -32.71
N GLY A 499 7.33 -8.05 -31.39
CA GLY A 499 8.48 -7.39 -30.75
C GLY A 499 8.67 -5.90 -31.10
N ARG A 500 7.78 -5.30 -31.90
CA ARG A 500 7.88 -3.90 -32.37
C ARG A 500 7.62 -2.86 -31.28
N LEU A 501 7.15 -3.30 -30.11
CA LEU A 501 6.83 -2.45 -28.94
C LEU A 501 7.41 -3.05 -27.64
N PRO A 502 8.74 -3.15 -27.49
CA PRO A 502 9.38 -3.88 -26.38
C PRO A 502 9.20 -3.24 -24.99
N HIS A 503 8.63 -2.03 -24.92
CA HIS A 503 8.33 -1.31 -23.68
C HIS A 503 6.83 -1.04 -23.49
N ALA A 504 5.96 -1.61 -24.34
CA ALA A 504 4.52 -1.54 -24.14
C ALA A 504 4.07 -2.50 -23.03
N ARG A 505 3.19 -2.04 -22.15
CA ARG A 505 2.53 -2.88 -21.15
C ARG A 505 1.35 -3.64 -21.77
N PRO A 506 1.04 -4.86 -21.29
CA PRO A 506 -0.05 -5.66 -21.83
C PRO A 506 -1.40 -4.94 -21.69
N MET A 507 -2.30 -5.20 -22.63
CA MET A 507 -3.66 -4.67 -22.60
C MET A 507 -4.53 -5.46 -21.61
N LEU A 508 -5.10 -4.84 -20.57
CA LEU A 508 -6.14 -5.49 -19.76
C LEU A 508 -7.50 -5.35 -20.45
N LEU A 509 -8.17 -6.49 -20.62
CA LEU A 509 -9.41 -6.64 -21.35
C LEU A 509 -10.41 -7.47 -20.53
N PHE A 510 -11.66 -7.02 -20.47
CA PHE A 510 -12.76 -7.69 -19.79
C PHE A 510 -13.74 -8.25 -20.84
N PRO A 511 -13.54 -9.49 -21.34
CA PRO A 511 -14.28 -10.01 -22.50
C PRO A 511 -15.78 -10.20 -22.27
N GLU A 512 -16.27 -10.19 -21.03
CA GLU A 512 -17.70 -10.13 -20.70
C GLU A 512 -18.37 -8.81 -21.18
N GLY A 513 -17.60 -7.74 -21.39
CA GLY A 513 -18.09 -6.44 -21.86
C GLY A 513 -19.00 -5.69 -20.88
N THR A 514 -19.13 -6.17 -19.64
CA THR A 514 -19.88 -5.57 -18.52
C THR A 514 -19.34 -6.15 -17.22
N THR A 515 -19.57 -5.47 -16.10
CA THR A 515 -19.54 -6.07 -14.75
C THR A 515 -20.56 -7.22 -14.62
N THR A 516 -20.40 -8.05 -13.60
CA THR A 516 -21.33 -9.10 -13.17
C THR A 516 -21.49 -9.12 -11.64
N ASN A 517 -22.38 -9.98 -11.13
CA ASN A 517 -22.60 -10.18 -9.70
C ASN A 517 -21.51 -11.00 -8.98
N GLY A 518 -20.46 -11.44 -9.68
CA GLY A 518 -19.39 -12.27 -9.10
C GLY A 518 -19.78 -13.71 -8.74
N GLN A 519 -20.93 -14.21 -9.22
CA GLN A 519 -21.38 -15.60 -9.02
C GLN A 519 -21.44 -16.42 -10.32
N TYR A 520 -21.56 -15.74 -11.46
CA TYR A 520 -21.64 -16.31 -12.80
C TYR A 520 -20.62 -15.60 -13.71
N MET A 521 -20.13 -16.29 -14.74
CA MET A 521 -19.32 -15.71 -15.80
C MET A 521 -20.12 -15.67 -17.10
N LEU A 522 -20.29 -14.50 -17.71
CA LEU A 522 -21.05 -14.33 -18.95
C LEU A 522 -20.30 -14.93 -20.16
N HIS A 523 -20.96 -14.99 -21.32
CA HIS A 523 -20.29 -15.31 -22.58
C HIS A 523 -19.21 -14.26 -22.93
N PHE A 524 -18.10 -14.70 -23.53
CA PHE A 524 -16.98 -13.82 -23.89
C PHE A 524 -17.13 -13.28 -25.31
N ARG A 525 -17.07 -11.95 -25.47
CA ARG A 525 -17.05 -11.30 -26.80
C ARG A 525 -15.66 -11.42 -27.45
N THR A 526 -15.66 -11.63 -28.76
CA THR A 526 -14.47 -11.92 -29.58
C THR A 526 -13.44 -10.80 -29.67
N GLY A 527 -13.81 -9.55 -29.34
CA GLY A 527 -12.98 -8.36 -29.55
C GLY A 527 -11.59 -8.38 -28.89
N ALA A 528 -11.42 -9.14 -27.79
CA ALA A 528 -10.13 -9.32 -27.11
C ALA A 528 -9.23 -10.39 -27.76
N PHE A 529 -9.78 -11.24 -28.64
CA PHE A 529 -9.14 -12.45 -29.17
C PHE A 529 -8.74 -12.30 -30.64
N LEU A 530 -9.18 -11.23 -31.32
CA LEU A 530 -8.95 -10.99 -32.76
C LEU A 530 -7.47 -10.94 -33.19
N ALA A 531 -6.53 -10.79 -32.26
CA ALA A 531 -5.10 -10.70 -32.51
C ALA A 531 -4.40 -12.06 -32.65
N GLY A 532 -5.05 -13.18 -32.28
CA GLY A 532 -4.42 -14.52 -32.33
C GLY A 532 -3.10 -14.62 -31.55
N ALA A 533 -2.94 -13.83 -30.48
CA ALA A 533 -1.69 -13.65 -29.76
C ALA A 533 -1.83 -14.02 -28.27
N PRO A 534 -0.74 -14.47 -27.59
CA PRO A 534 -0.81 -15.03 -26.23
C PRO A 534 -1.44 -14.11 -25.19
N LEU A 535 -2.35 -14.67 -24.40
CA LEU A 535 -3.12 -13.98 -23.36
C LEU A 535 -2.85 -14.56 -21.97
N GLN A 536 -2.80 -13.69 -20.96
CA GLN A 536 -2.70 -14.04 -19.54
C GLN A 536 -4.11 -14.08 -18.93
N PRO A 537 -4.69 -15.25 -18.60
CA PRO A 537 -5.99 -15.30 -17.94
C PRO A 537 -5.83 -15.02 -16.44
N VAL A 538 -6.71 -14.19 -15.89
CA VAL A 538 -6.73 -13.87 -14.45
C VAL A 538 -8.16 -13.89 -13.92
N ILE A 539 -8.42 -14.68 -12.89
CA ILE A 539 -9.74 -14.75 -12.25
C ILE A 539 -9.73 -13.93 -10.95
N ILE A 540 -10.57 -12.90 -10.87
CA ILE A 540 -10.81 -12.13 -9.64
C ILE A 540 -11.99 -12.75 -8.90
N ARG A 541 -11.78 -13.18 -7.65
CA ARG A 541 -12.82 -13.69 -6.76
C ARG A 541 -12.84 -12.93 -5.43
N TYR A 542 -13.86 -12.08 -5.25
CA TYR A 542 -14.12 -11.42 -3.99
C TYR A 542 -14.59 -12.43 -2.94
N ASN A 543 -13.96 -12.41 -1.77
CA ASN A 543 -14.40 -13.21 -0.63
C ASN A 543 -15.51 -12.46 0.13
N VAL A 544 -16.41 -13.18 0.81
CA VAL A 544 -17.64 -12.60 1.37
C VAL A 544 -17.34 -11.58 2.48
N GLY A 545 -17.76 -10.33 2.26
CA GLY A 545 -17.79 -9.26 3.26
C GLY A 545 -19.23 -8.80 3.56
N ARG A 546 -19.39 -7.81 4.45
CA ARG A 546 -20.72 -7.25 4.80
C ARG A 546 -21.42 -6.50 3.65
N PHE A 547 -20.65 -6.06 2.65
CA PHE A 547 -21.14 -5.43 1.43
C PHE A 547 -20.55 -6.18 0.22
N SER A 548 -21.31 -6.28 -0.87
CA SER A 548 -20.82 -6.90 -2.11
C SER A 548 -20.08 -5.85 -2.96
N PRO A 549 -18.82 -6.09 -3.36
CA PRO A 549 -18.11 -5.20 -4.27
C PRO A 549 -18.70 -5.10 -5.68
N ALA A 550 -19.62 -6.00 -6.04
CA ALA A 550 -20.16 -6.11 -7.41
C ALA A 550 -20.98 -4.88 -7.83
N TRP A 551 -20.54 -4.19 -8.88
CA TRP A 551 -21.14 -2.94 -9.33
C TRP A 551 -22.20 -3.18 -10.42
N GLU A 552 -23.43 -3.44 -9.96
CA GLU A 552 -24.56 -3.86 -10.80
C GLU A 552 -25.66 -2.80 -10.96
N THR A 553 -26.41 -2.52 -9.89
CA THR A 553 -27.65 -1.72 -9.90
C THR A 553 -27.56 -0.41 -9.11
N ILE A 554 -26.50 -0.23 -8.31
CA ILE A 554 -26.29 0.94 -7.45
C ILE A 554 -25.61 2.04 -8.26
N THR A 555 -26.05 3.30 -8.09
CA THR A 555 -25.40 4.46 -8.73
C THR A 555 -23.94 4.61 -8.26
N ALA A 556 -23.04 4.97 -9.17
CA ALA A 556 -21.60 5.00 -8.90
C ALA A 556 -21.19 5.75 -7.60
N PRO A 557 -21.65 6.99 -7.32
CA PRO A 557 -21.26 7.68 -6.08
C PRO A 557 -21.71 6.94 -4.82
N ARG A 558 -22.91 6.36 -4.83
CA ARG A 558 -23.45 5.58 -3.69
C ARG A 558 -22.70 4.25 -3.52
N HIS A 559 -22.27 3.63 -4.61
CA HIS A 559 -21.45 2.41 -4.55
C HIS A 559 -20.05 2.70 -4.00
N ILE A 560 -19.39 3.78 -4.45
CA ILE A 560 -18.09 4.23 -3.91
C ILE A 560 -18.21 4.47 -2.41
N PHE A 561 -19.20 5.28 -1.98
CA PHE A 561 -19.41 5.59 -0.56
C PHE A 561 -19.61 4.32 0.29
N LEU A 562 -20.53 3.43 -0.11
CA LEU A 562 -20.80 2.18 0.62
C LEU A 562 -19.58 1.26 0.71
N LEU A 563 -18.74 1.22 -0.32
CA LEU A 563 -17.50 0.44 -0.33
C LEU A 563 -16.43 1.04 0.60
N LEU A 564 -16.22 2.35 0.55
CA LEU A 564 -15.27 3.05 1.42
C LEU A 564 -15.66 2.92 2.91
N CYS A 565 -16.96 2.82 3.22
CA CYS A 565 -17.47 2.50 4.55
C CYS A 565 -17.28 1.03 4.99
N ASN A 566 -16.71 0.15 4.16
CA ASN A 566 -16.50 -1.28 4.45
C ASN A 566 -15.02 -1.69 4.29
N PRO A 567 -14.10 -1.29 5.20
CA PRO A 567 -12.64 -1.50 5.07
C PRO A 567 -12.14 -2.95 5.17
N TRP A 568 -13.03 -3.95 5.13
CA TRP A 568 -12.72 -5.38 5.28
C TRP A 568 -13.11 -6.21 4.06
N HIS A 569 -12.94 -5.65 2.86
CA HIS A 569 -12.97 -6.45 1.65
C HIS A 569 -11.70 -7.29 1.53
N SER A 570 -11.81 -8.52 1.04
CA SER A 570 -10.64 -9.30 0.60
C SER A 570 -10.95 -9.99 -0.73
N VAL A 571 -9.93 -10.15 -1.55
CA VAL A 571 -10.06 -10.63 -2.92
C VAL A 571 -8.91 -11.58 -3.25
N THR A 572 -9.26 -12.70 -3.89
CA THR A 572 -8.29 -13.71 -4.33
C THR A 572 -8.20 -13.64 -5.85
N CYS A 573 -6.99 -13.43 -6.37
CA CYS A 573 -6.73 -13.30 -7.79
C CYS A 573 -5.92 -14.51 -8.27
N PHE A 574 -6.49 -15.31 -9.16
CA PHE A 574 -5.86 -16.52 -9.71
C PHE A 574 -5.23 -16.19 -11.07
N GLU A 575 -3.91 -16.11 -11.13
CA GLU A 575 -3.12 -15.94 -12.36
C GLU A 575 -2.90 -17.33 -12.98
N LEU A 576 -3.55 -17.62 -14.10
CA LEU A 576 -3.46 -18.93 -14.77
C LEU A 576 -2.22 -19.03 -15.67
N PRO A 577 -1.87 -20.23 -16.20
CA PRO A 577 -0.87 -20.33 -17.26
C PRO A 577 -1.26 -19.45 -18.48
N VAL A 578 -0.27 -18.87 -19.15
CA VAL A 578 -0.48 -18.07 -20.37
C VAL A 578 -1.10 -18.95 -21.45
N HIS A 579 -2.27 -18.57 -21.95
CA HIS A 579 -2.95 -19.28 -23.05
C HIS A 579 -2.37 -18.82 -24.38
N VAL A 580 -1.40 -19.58 -24.88
CA VAL A 580 -0.85 -19.46 -26.23
C VAL A 580 -1.85 -20.08 -27.22
N PRO A 581 -2.36 -19.34 -28.22
CA PRO A 581 -3.41 -19.84 -29.10
C PRO A 581 -2.91 -20.90 -30.09
N THR A 582 -3.72 -21.93 -30.28
CA THR A 582 -3.59 -22.92 -31.37
C THR A 582 -3.84 -22.27 -32.74
N GLU A 583 -3.54 -22.97 -33.85
CA GLU A 583 -3.84 -22.44 -35.18
C GLU A 583 -5.36 -22.23 -35.39
N GLU A 584 -6.21 -23.17 -34.91
CA GLU A 584 -7.68 -23.00 -34.91
C GLU A 584 -8.14 -21.75 -34.13
N GLU A 585 -7.47 -21.43 -33.02
CA GLU A 585 -7.75 -20.24 -32.20
C GLU A 585 -7.22 -18.93 -32.82
N ARG A 586 -6.28 -19.00 -33.77
CA ARG A 586 -5.85 -17.86 -34.59
C ARG A 586 -6.79 -17.61 -35.76
N GLU A 587 -7.39 -18.67 -36.31
CA GLU A 587 -8.35 -18.58 -37.41
C GLU A 587 -9.74 -18.13 -36.95
N ASP A 588 -10.28 -18.69 -35.84
CA ASP A 588 -11.58 -18.27 -35.28
C ASP A 588 -11.48 -17.72 -33.85
N PRO A 589 -11.54 -16.37 -33.67
CA PRO A 589 -11.60 -15.72 -32.38
C PRO A 589 -12.76 -16.14 -31.47
N ARG A 590 -13.83 -16.77 -31.99
CA ARG A 590 -14.94 -17.35 -31.20
C ARG A 590 -14.49 -18.63 -30.50
N VAL A 591 -13.71 -19.46 -31.18
CA VAL A 591 -13.11 -20.68 -30.61
C VAL A 591 -12.12 -20.29 -29.52
N TYR A 592 -11.26 -19.30 -29.77
CA TYR A 592 -10.32 -18.78 -28.77
C TYR A 592 -11.03 -18.20 -27.54
N ALA A 593 -12.06 -17.37 -27.74
CA ALA A 593 -12.87 -16.83 -26.65
C ALA A 593 -13.55 -17.93 -25.81
N ALA A 594 -14.14 -18.94 -26.46
CA ALA A 594 -14.82 -20.04 -25.79
C ALA A 594 -13.85 -20.96 -25.02
N ASN A 595 -12.66 -21.21 -25.58
CA ASN A 595 -11.64 -22.04 -24.95
C ASN A 595 -11.00 -21.35 -23.74
N VAL A 596 -10.60 -20.08 -23.86
CA VAL A 596 -10.07 -19.29 -22.73
C VAL A 596 -11.13 -19.16 -21.63
N ARG A 597 -12.41 -18.94 -21.99
CA ARG A 597 -13.52 -18.97 -21.02
C ARG A 597 -13.61 -20.32 -20.31
N ARG A 598 -13.51 -21.45 -21.04
CA ARG A 598 -13.56 -22.80 -20.45
C ARG A 598 -12.41 -23.02 -19.45
N THR A 599 -11.20 -22.59 -19.79
CA THR A 599 -10.02 -22.62 -18.90
C THR A 599 -10.22 -21.74 -17.67
N MET A 600 -10.74 -20.51 -17.82
CA MET A 600 -11.05 -19.66 -16.66
C MET A 600 -12.16 -20.26 -15.79
N MET A 601 -13.18 -20.86 -16.39
CA MET A 601 -14.28 -21.50 -15.67
C MET A 601 -13.79 -22.63 -14.76
N SER A 602 -12.91 -23.53 -15.23
CA SER A 602 -12.44 -24.68 -14.45
C SER A 602 -11.68 -24.33 -13.16
N PHE A 603 -11.03 -23.17 -13.10
CA PHE A 603 -10.33 -22.69 -11.89
C PHE A 603 -11.13 -21.70 -11.05
N SER A 604 -12.20 -21.11 -11.59
CA SER A 604 -12.91 -19.98 -10.95
C SER A 604 -13.84 -20.38 -9.79
N GLY A 605 -14.51 -21.52 -9.91
CA GLY A 605 -15.67 -21.86 -9.06
C GLY A 605 -16.92 -21.00 -9.33
N LEU A 606 -16.94 -20.20 -10.40
CA LEU A 606 -18.12 -19.47 -10.87
C LEU A 606 -19.08 -20.42 -11.59
N LYS A 607 -20.35 -20.03 -11.67
CA LYS A 607 -21.39 -20.79 -12.38
C LYS A 607 -21.43 -20.43 -13.86
N ASP A 608 -21.61 -21.43 -14.71
CA ASP A 608 -21.80 -21.20 -16.14
C ASP A 608 -23.19 -20.60 -16.41
N THR A 609 -23.30 -19.81 -17.48
CA THR A 609 -24.55 -19.29 -18.02
C THR A 609 -24.40 -19.01 -19.51
N SER A 610 -25.46 -19.26 -20.27
CA SER A 610 -25.58 -18.84 -21.67
C SER A 610 -26.00 -17.37 -21.83
N LEU A 611 -26.25 -16.66 -20.72
CA LEU A 611 -26.68 -15.27 -20.74
C LEU A 611 -25.60 -14.33 -21.29
N THR A 612 -26.09 -13.32 -21.99
CA THR A 612 -25.33 -12.32 -22.72
C THR A 612 -25.37 -10.95 -22.04
N TYR A 613 -24.62 -10.00 -22.61
CA TYR A 613 -24.73 -8.59 -22.26
C TYR A 613 -26.12 -8.03 -22.58
N GLU A 614 -26.69 -8.47 -23.70
CA GLU A 614 -27.97 -8.04 -24.25
C GLU A 614 -29.11 -8.39 -23.29
N ASP A 615 -29.12 -9.63 -22.78
CA ASP A 615 -30.05 -10.09 -21.74
C ASP A 615 -29.97 -9.23 -20.48
N LYS A 616 -28.74 -8.91 -20.03
CA LYS A 616 -28.52 -8.04 -18.88
C LYS A 616 -29.12 -6.65 -19.09
N MET A 617 -29.06 -6.09 -20.29
CA MET A 617 -29.60 -4.76 -20.58
C MET A 617 -31.12 -4.77 -20.74
N GLN A 618 -31.70 -5.82 -21.29
CA GLN A 618 -33.16 -6.04 -21.26
C GLN A 618 -33.68 -6.14 -19.82
N TYR A 619 -32.97 -6.86 -18.94
CA TYR A 619 -33.30 -6.97 -17.52
C TYR A 619 -33.22 -5.61 -16.80
N VAL A 620 -32.15 -4.84 -17.00
CA VAL A 620 -31.99 -3.50 -16.39
C VAL A 620 -33.06 -2.51 -16.90
N ALA A 621 -33.41 -2.54 -18.19
CA ALA A 621 -34.49 -1.73 -18.73
C ALA A 621 -35.86 -2.12 -18.12
N THR A 622 -36.11 -3.41 -17.93
CA THR A 622 -37.32 -3.94 -17.30
C THR A 622 -37.40 -3.54 -15.83
N LEU A 623 -36.30 -3.62 -15.07
CA LEU A 623 -36.23 -3.09 -13.70
C LEU A 623 -36.51 -1.59 -13.64
N LYS A 624 -35.83 -0.79 -14.47
CA LYS A 624 -36.04 0.68 -14.52
C LYS A 624 -37.51 1.00 -14.77
N LYS A 625 -38.14 0.35 -15.76
CA LYS A 625 -39.58 0.49 -16.07
C LYS A 625 -40.48 0.09 -14.91
N LYS A 626 -40.19 -1.02 -14.22
CA LYS A 626 -40.97 -1.52 -13.06
C LYS A 626 -40.95 -0.55 -11.87
N TYR A 627 -39.84 0.16 -11.65
CA TYR A 627 -39.65 1.08 -10.52
C TYR A 627 -39.77 2.56 -10.89
N GLY A 628 -40.32 2.89 -12.07
CA GLY A 628 -40.53 4.28 -12.50
C GLY A 628 -39.25 5.10 -12.75
N LEU A 629 -38.10 4.43 -12.89
CA LEU A 629 -36.80 5.07 -13.09
C LEU A 629 -36.58 5.38 -14.58
N PRO A 630 -35.88 6.49 -14.92
CA PRO A 630 -35.63 6.86 -16.31
C PRO A 630 -34.81 5.80 -17.05
N VAL A 631 -35.46 5.16 -18.03
CA VAL A 631 -34.82 4.33 -19.06
C VAL A 631 -34.15 5.27 -20.05
N GLU A 632 -32.84 5.11 -20.26
CA GLU A 632 -32.15 5.79 -21.35
C GLU A 632 -32.48 5.04 -22.64
N VAL A 633 -33.45 5.56 -23.39
CA VAL A 633 -34.03 4.87 -24.55
C VAL A 633 -33.12 4.99 -25.77
N LYS A 634 -32.06 4.15 -25.83
CA LYS A 634 -31.55 3.65 -27.12
C LYS A 634 -32.58 2.65 -27.68
N SER A 635 -33.68 3.20 -28.18
CA SER A 635 -34.73 2.57 -29.01
C SER A 635 -35.17 1.13 -28.68
N ALA A 636 -35.52 0.84 -27.42
CA ALA A 636 -36.14 -0.45 -27.03
C ALA A 636 -37.46 -0.78 -27.76
N ALA A 637 -38.06 0.19 -28.48
CA ALA A 637 -39.25 0.00 -29.29
C ALA A 637 -38.99 -0.76 -30.61
N ALA A 638 -37.76 -0.79 -31.13
CA ALA A 638 -37.46 -1.37 -32.44
C ALA A 638 -37.53 -2.91 -32.48
N ILE A 639 -37.36 -3.57 -31.33
CA ILE A 639 -37.23 -5.04 -31.23
C ILE A 639 -38.59 -5.76 -31.29
N ILE A 640 -39.71 -5.05 -31.04
CA ILE A 640 -41.02 -5.67 -30.80
C ILE A 640 -41.93 -5.66 -32.04
N SER A 641 -41.69 -4.80 -33.04
CA SER A 641 -42.55 -4.66 -34.23
C SER A 641 -42.12 -5.50 -35.45
N GLY A 642 -41.46 -6.65 -35.23
CA GLY A 642 -40.92 -7.52 -36.29
C GLY A 642 -41.94 -8.40 -37.04
N SER A 643 -43.24 -8.30 -36.73
CA SER A 643 -44.28 -9.18 -37.29
C SER A 643 -44.85 -8.65 -38.62
N LYS A 644 -44.29 -9.06 -39.76
CA LYS A 644 -44.95 -8.90 -41.07
C LYS A 644 -46.19 -9.79 -41.16
N GLN A 645 -47.33 -9.21 -41.52
CA GLN A 645 -48.37 -9.91 -42.27
C GLN A 645 -48.89 -9.02 -43.40
N LYS A 646 -48.70 -9.52 -44.63
CA LYS A 646 -49.06 -8.92 -45.93
C LYS A 646 -48.40 -7.57 -46.20
#